data_AF-A0AAW1BUT1-F1
#
_entry.id   AF-A0AAW1BUT1-F1
#
_cell.length_a   1.000
_cell.length_b   1.000
_cell.length_c   1.000
_cell.angle_alpha   90.00
_cell.angle_beta   90.00
_cell.angle_gamma   90.00
#
_symmetry.space_group_name_H-M   'P 1'
#
loop_
_entity.id
_entity.type
_entity.pdbx_description
1 polymer ?
#
loop_
_entity_poly.entity_id
_entity_poly.type
_entity_poly.pdbx_seq_one_letter_code
_entity_poly.pdbx_strand_id
1 'polypeptide(L)'
;MAKTLVFTEVGRGVRSLDSELKCFKAASPRGKYERCGDGARVAQLRVNARAGTPVAKLHFPPPSQGFVLSSGKGGPKAERLFRGWLATFAVEFPCFCGCGVESGAAIGIPRRRNMIPELCWLSSFVAAIATQSLVLDGTPSCPRVSIQGGDISLSDGYRPESILTFSCPAGTYPYPTPSRVCQSDGKWTPMHHPNGKPTKVARCRDIRCPGQTDFENGFFAPRRTFHPIGDILSFQCSDGYQLLGSSQRYCQPNGIWNGTAPVCDDGVGHCRSLAVPPGAIATGKGNRLGDRISFQCQNNLDLIGSSQRVCMLDGEWSDMQPSCRASYSYDRAEDVKAEFGASLTDVLSEVSTFEVDPSGTVQTPSLGRRLILTKDSILYVYFLLDASHSVTEPNFSIFKDAVSQIIIRISSFDVPVKFSVISYASQPKTVVDIGDDEAEEADMVLEMMESNMNYKDHGNATGTNIHAALSAVYEMMINEEKFSKDQWSKVRHAIILLTDGKSNLGASPKLAVRSIEGMVDVRQNRNDYLDIYVFGIGNLNVDLTAMNEIASKKSGERHVFVMENPQELKKAFEDLLDPRDLEDICGLSNYSDNARWDQKNPWHVRLQNPYHMDSTCRGALISSTWVLTAAHCFNHLKNTSNWIVVLGGEIRIKIKRRIDHELYNIRAKTAQGIQEFYDYDISLLELEKPVSFGGRIRPICLPCTEGASRAMKKKPGTTTCRDHELELLSFEKVPAEFISLDHKRMNVQIKTKRSRPTCVSGAIQKIYSNVSNVDEVVTDRFLCSGEDKSLEAYTCKGESGGSLFVERRERHFQVGVISWGTYDPCVKKRKNNNGEMIRDDPNKGYKPRDFYISLFQVQDWLRKHLDKSLRFIPMQ
;
A
#
# COMPACT_ATOMS: atom_id res chain seq x y z
N MET A 1 60.80 6.34 -1.49
CA MET A 1 62.04 6.99 -1.01
C MET A 1 61.73 7.74 0.28
N ALA A 2 62.72 7.97 1.17
CA ALA A 2 62.67 8.81 2.40
C ALA A 2 61.48 8.58 3.37
N LYS A 3 61.70 8.04 4.59
CA LYS A 3 62.05 8.76 5.85
C LYS A 3 60.93 9.69 6.36
N THR A 4 60.55 9.71 7.65
CA THR A 4 61.39 9.65 8.87
C THR A 4 60.69 8.92 10.04
N LEU A 5 61.47 8.45 11.03
CA LEU A 5 61.00 7.79 12.27
C LEU A 5 60.82 8.77 13.44
N VAL A 6 59.99 8.40 14.43
CA VAL A 6 60.32 8.57 15.86
C VAL A 6 59.92 7.28 16.61
N PHE A 7 60.69 6.88 17.63
CA PHE A 7 60.51 5.70 18.48
C PHE A 7 60.86 6.08 19.93
N THR A 8 60.11 5.56 20.91
CA THR A 8 60.49 5.33 22.33
C THR A 8 59.32 4.53 22.95
N GLU A 9 59.49 3.27 23.35
CA GLU A 9 60.08 2.79 24.61
C GLU A 9 59.26 3.17 25.87
N VAL A 10 59.09 2.33 26.91
CA VAL A 10 59.12 0.88 27.18
C VAL A 10 59.04 0.79 28.72
N GLY A 11 58.28 -0.16 29.29
CA GLY A 11 58.25 -0.40 30.73
C GLY A 11 57.69 -1.78 31.06
N ARG A 12 58.35 -2.53 31.98
CA ARG A 12 58.00 -3.92 32.36
C ARG A 12 57.91 -4.07 33.89
N GLY A 13 57.01 -4.94 34.34
CA GLY A 13 56.90 -5.43 35.74
C GLY A 13 55.43 -5.81 36.04
N VAL A 14 54.94 -7.05 36.20
CA VAL A 14 55.42 -8.40 36.62
C VAL A 14 55.15 -8.71 38.10
N ARG A 15 54.16 -9.62 38.33
CA ARG A 15 53.81 -10.36 39.58
C ARG A 15 53.22 -9.52 40.74
N SER A 16 52.38 -10.05 41.64
CA SER A 16 51.63 -11.33 41.72
C SER A 16 50.45 -11.24 42.72
N LEU A 17 49.75 -12.36 42.97
CA LEU A 17 48.78 -12.66 44.06
C LEU A 17 49.02 -11.87 45.38
N ASP A 18 48.00 -11.52 46.19
CA ASP A 18 47.08 -12.47 46.84
C ASP A 18 45.68 -11.91 47.25
N SER A 19 45.07 -12.44 48.33
CA SER A 19 43.62 -12.47 48.60
C SER A 19 43.18 -11.94 50.00
N GLU A 20 41.92 -12.24 50.41
CA GLU A 20 41.27 -12.02 51.73
C GLU A 20 40.55 -10.67 52.09
N LEU A 21 39.22 -10.71 51.98
CA LEU A 21 38.18 -10.48 53.02
C LEU A 21 38.33 -9.48 54.21
N LYS A 22 37.23 -8.70 54.41
CA LYS A 22 36.65 -8.16 55.68
C LYS A 22 37.45 -7.03 56.39
N CYS A 23 36.86 -6.12 57.19
CA CYS A 23 35.65 -6.23 58.04
C CYS A 23 34.98 -4.87 58.44
N PHE A 24 33.80 -5.00 59.06
CA PHE A 24 32.90 -4.01 59.71
C PHE A 24 33.50 -2.81 60.49
N LYS A 25 32.78 -1.66 60.45
CA LYS A 25 32.00 -1.01 61.55
C LYS A 25 31.52 0.41 61.14
N ALA A 26 30.65 1.15 61.84
CA ALA A 26 29.36 0.90 62.53
C ALA A 26 29.01 2.13 63.41
N ALA A 27 27.81 2.72 63.32
CA ALA A 27 27.30 3.68 64.33
C ALA A 27 25.77 3.89 64.25
N SER A 28 25.13 4.02 65.42
CA SER A 28 23.74 4.47 65.66
C SER A 28 23.65 4.96 67.11
N PRO A 29 22.74 5.88 67.46
CA PRO A 29 22.16 5.82 68.82
C PRO A 29 20.68 6.24 68.97
N ARG A 30 19.86 5.32 69.51
CA ARG A 30 18.73 5.52 70.48
C ARG A 30 17.47 6.28 69.95
N GLY A 31 16.22 6.00 70.33
CA GLY A 31 15.52 5.06 71.24
C GLY A 31 13.98 5.32 71.16
N LYS A 32 13.02 4.88 72.01
CA LYS A 32 12.94 3.94 73.15
C LYS A 32 11.43 3.71 73.50
N TYR A 33 11.05 2.58 74.14
CA TYR A 33 9.71 2.22 74.69
C TYR A 33 8.54 1.97 73.70
N GLU A 34 7.36 1.48 74.12
CA GLU A 34 7.04 0.10 74.63
C GLU A 34 5.50 -0.16 74.75
N ARG A 35 5.08 -1.39 74.42
CA ARG A 35 4.04 -2.22 75.10
C ARG A 35 2.51 -1.86 75.12
N CYS A 36 1.75 -2.66 74.34
CA CYS A 36 0.44 -3.34 74.58
C CYS A 36 -0.89 -2.62 74.94
N GLY A 37 -1.99 -3.25 74.45
CA GLY A 37 -3.38 -3.17 74.95
C GLY A 37 -4.38 -2.53 73.96
N ASP A 38 -5.62 -2.98 73.80
CA ASP A 38 -6.24 -4.29 74.07
C ASP A 38 -7.59 -4.38 73.30
N GLY A 39 -8.15 -5.58 73.03
CA GLY A 39 -9.47 -5.69 72.36
C GLY A 39 -9.79 -7.06 71.74
N ALA A 40 -10.93 -7.66 72.11
CA ALA A 40 -11.19 -9.09 71.93
C ALA A 40 -12.56 -9.46 71.32
N ARG A 41 -12.77 -10.77 71.14
CA ARG A 41 -13.96 -11.53 70.66
C ARG A 41 -14.05 -11.62 69.12
N VAL A 42 -14.12 -12.79 68.46
CA VAL A 42 -14.68 -14.14 68.73
C VAL A 42 -16.21 -14.21 68.68
N ALA A 43 -16.79 -14.63 67.54
CA ALA A 43 -17.68 -15.82 67.42
C ALA A 43 -18.32 -15.99 66.02
N GLN A 44 -18.11 -17.19 65.44
CA GLN A 44 -19.01 -18.03 64.62
C GLN A 44 -20.00 -17.44 63.58
N LEU A 45 -19.92 -17.98 62.35
CA LEU A 45 -21.06 -18.10 61.44
C LEU A 45 -21.96 -19.30 61.81
N ARG A 46 -23.29 -19.11 61.70
CA ARG A 46 -24.32 -20.07 61.26
C ARG A 46 -25.60 -19.24 60.96
N VAL A 47 -26.55 -19.54 60.08
CA VAL A 47 -26.78 -20.42 58.90
C VAL A 47 -28.33 -20.49 58.77
N ASN A 48 -28.87 -20.50 57.54
CA ASN A 48 -30.25 -20.87 57.16
C ASN A 48 -31.47 -19.95 57.47
N ALA A 49 -31.98 -19.29 56.41
CA ALA A 49 -33.10 -19.81 55.55
C ALA A 49 -34.46 -19.05 55.47
N ARG A 50 -34.87 -18.89 54.19
CA ARG A 50 -36.23 -18.96 53.59
C ARG A 50 -37.26 -17.79 53.67
N ALA A 51 -37.63 -17.40 52.45
CA ALA A 51 -38.99 -17.19 51.91
C ALA A 51 -39.73 -15.85 52.15
N GLY A 52 -40.41 -15.38 51.09
CA GLY A 52 -41.31 -14.22 51.11
C GLY A 52 -41.44 -13.50 49.76
N THR A 53 -42.39 -13.90 48.92
CA THR A 53 -42.92 -13.08 47.81
C THR A 53 -44.22 -12.41 48.23
N PRO A 54 -44.52 -11.20 47.71
CA PRO A 54 -45.89 -10.92 47.27
C PRO A 54 -45.98 -10.19 45.91
N VAL A 55 -47.22 -9.94 45.48
CA VAL A 55 -47.66 -9.71 44.09
C VAL A 55 -47.85 -8.22 43.71
N ALA A 56 -47.46 -7.91 42.47
CA ALA A 56 -47.79 -6.80 41.56
C ALA A 56 -48.82 -5.68 41.91
N LYS A 57 -48.53 -4.46 41.40
CA LYS A 57 -49.36 -3.69 40.42
C LYS A 57 -48.51 -2.57 39.77
N LEU A 58 -48.43 -2.34 38.45
CA LEU A 58 -49.41 -2.06 37.35
C LEU A 58 -49.67 -0.54 37.15
N HIS A 59 -49.21 0.01 36.01
CA HIS A 59 -49.76 1.21 35.32
C HIS A 59 -49.46 1.10 33.80
N PHE A 60 -50.38 1.61 32.95
CA PHE A 60 -50.42 1.37 31.49
C PHE A 60 -51.49 2.29 30.82
N PRO A 61 -51.50 2.49 29.48
CA PRO A 61 -50.61 3.37 28.71
C PRO A 61 -51.26 4.77 28.43
N PRO A 62 -52.14 5.07 27.43
CA PRO A 62 -52.52 4.40 26.17
C PRO A 62 -51.97 5.06 24.85
N PRO A 63 -52.65 5.87 23.99
CA PRO A 63 -52.49 5.63 22.53
C PRO A 63 -52.49 6.80 21.49
N SER A 64 -51.95 6.51 20.31
CA SER A 64 -52.64 6.68 19.00
C SER A 64 -51.92 5.79 17.95
N GLN A 65 -52.42 4.57 17.65
CA GLN A 65 -53.37 4.22 16.56
C GLN A 65 -52.78 4.36 15.14
N GLY A 66 -52.98 3.43 14.18
CA GLY A 66 -53.60 2.09 14.17
C GLY A 66 -53.43 1.46 12.76
N PHE A 67 -53.17 0.17 12.54
CA PHE A 67 -53.97 -1.07 12.76
C PHE A 67 -55.13 -1.31 11.77
N VAL A 68 -55.63 -2.57 11.74
CA VAL A 68 -56.67 -3.16 10.84
C VAL A 68 -56.11 -3.57 9.46
N LEU A 69 -56.26 -4.80 8.94
CA LEU A 69 -56.75 -6.09 9.49
C LEU A 69 -56.08 -7.29 8.76
N SER A 70 -56.51 -8.55 9.02
CA SER A 70 -56.09 -9.77 8.33
C SER A 70 -57.27 -10.74 8.08
N SER A 71 -57.24 -11.51 6.99
CA SER A 71 -57.93 -12.82 6.82
C SER A 71 -57.58 -13.45 5.46
N GLY A 72 -57.56 -14.78 5.36
CA GLY A 72 -57.40 -15.51 4.09
C GLY A 72 -58.39 -16.68 3.94
N LYS A 73 -58.39 -17.37 2.79
CA LYS A 73 -59.12 -18.63 2.52
C LYS A 73 -58.65 -19.27 1.19
N GLY A 74 -58.57 -20.61 1.13
CA GLY A 74 -58.45 -21.35 -0.14
C GLY A 74 -57.59 -22.63 -0.13
N GLY A 75 -58.21 -23.78 0.13
CA GLY A 75 -57.81 -25.08 -0.46
C GLY A 75 -58.68 -25.38 -1.71
N PRO A 76 -58.66 -26.59 -2.34
CA PRO A 76 -58.39 -27.91 -1.73
C PRO A 76 -57.68 -28.98 -2.64
N LYS A 77 -57.60 -30.24 -2.15
CA LYS A 77 -57.24 -31.52 -2.83
C LYS A 77 -55.78 -31.68 -3.30
N ALA A 78 -55.05 -32.81 -3.23
CA ALA A 78 -55.24 -34.22 -2.82
C ALA A 78 -55.33 -35.32 -3.94
N GLU A 79 -54.24 -36.13 -3.98
CA GLU A 79 -54.14 -37.60 -4.22
C GLU A 79 -53.95 -38.25 -5.63
N ARG A 80 -53.08 -39.30 -5.64
CA ARG A 80 -52.81 -40.38 -6.64
C ARG A 80 -51.93 -40.03 -7.86
N LEU A 81 -51.06 -40.91 -8.38
CA LEU A 81 -50.79 -42.37 -8.22
C LEU A 81 -49.30 -42.62 -7.81
N PHE A 82 -48.93 -43.55 -6.91
CA PHE A 82 -48.64 -45.01 -7.09
C PHE A 82 -47.74 -45.38 -8.30
N ARG A 83 -46.67 -46.22 -8.21
CA ARG A 83 -46.16 -47.23 -7.22
C ARG A 83 -44.66 -46.92 -6.88
N GLY A 84 -43.95 -47.41 -5.84
CA GLY A 84 -43.71 -48.78 -5.32
C GLY A 84 -42.38 -49.35 -5.89
N TRP A 85 -41.40 -49.94 -5.17
CA TRP A 85 -41.34 -50.58 -3.84
C TRP A 85 -39.90 -50.49 -3.20
N LEU A 86 -39.81 -50.80 -1.89
CA LEU A 86 -38.71 -51.33 -1.01
C LEU A 86 -37.30 -51.66 -1.60
N ALA A 87 -36.16 -51.79 -0.89
CA ALA A 87 -35.57 -51.40 0.43
C ALA A 87 -34.08 -51.96 0.45
N THR A 88 -33.15 -51.91 1.42
CA THR A 88 -33.06 -51.52 2.86
C THR A 88 -31.57 -51.12 3.21
N PHE A 89 -31.17 -51.06 4.50
CA PHE A 89 -29.77 -50.83 4.99
C PHE A 89 -28.89 -52.10 5.02
N ALA A 90 -27.55 -51.98 4.88
CA ALA A 90 -26.54 -52.29 5.94
C ALA A 90 -25.05 -52.36 5.48
N VAL A 91 -24.19 -51.54 6.12
CA VAL A 91 -22.87 -51.81 6.79
C VAL A 91 -21.77 -52.73 6.17
N GLU A 92 -20.51 -52.24 6.30
CA GLU A 92 -19.18 -52.92 6.43
C GLU A 92 -18.16 -53.11 5.27
N PHE A 93 -16.93 -53.43 5.71
CA PHE A 93 -15.61 -53.57 5.05
C PHE A 93 -15.48 -54.88 4.20
N PRO A 94 -14.36 -55.24 3.48
CA PRO A 94 -12.97 -54.74 3.59
C PRO A 94 -12.18 -54.54 2.26
N CYS A 95 -10.86 -54.41 2.40
CA CYS A 95 -9.77 -54.31 1.42
C CYS A 95 -9.79 -55.32 0.24
N PHE A 96 -9.17 -54.96 -0.90
CA PHE A 96 -7.86 -55.53 -1.33
C PHE A 96 -7.20 -54.78 -2.52
N CYS A 97 -5.98 -55.20 -2.89
CA CYS A 97 -5.13 -54.65 -3.96
C CYS A 97 -5.61 -54.99 -5.39
N GLY A 98 -5.10 -54.26 -6.40
CA GLY A 98 -5.16 -54.68 -7.81
C GLY A 98 -4.52 -53.68 -8.80
N CYS A 99 -3.72 -54.16 -9.75
CA CYS A 99 -3.03 -53.35 -10.77
C CYS A 99 -3.62 -53.58 -12.18
N GLY A 100 -3.51 -52.56 -13.05
CA GLY A 100 -3.85 -52.58 -14.48
C GLY A 100 -3.94 -51.12 -14.99
N VAL A 101 -3.16 -50.58 -15.96
CA VAL A 101 -2.55 -51.14 -17.20
C VAL A 101 -3.67 -51.52 -18.18
N GLU A 102 -3.74 -51.04 -19.43
CA GLU A 102 -2.66 -50.79 -20.41
C GLU A 102 -3.01 -49.78 -21.54
N SER A 103 -2.02 -49.13 -22.15
CA SER A 103 -1.86 -48.89 -23.62
C SER A 103 -0.78 -47.82 -23.91
N GLY A 104 0.11 -47.95 -24.91
CA GLY A 104 0.43 -49.13 -25.74
C GLY A 104 1.50 -48.83 -26.83
N ALA A 105 2.08 -49.89 -27.41
CA ALA A 105 3.01 -49.92 -28.57
C ALA A 105 4.43 -49.30 -28.41
N ALA A 106 5.50 -49.77 -29.08
CA ALA A 106 5.82 -51.06 -29.73
C ALA A 106 7.34 -51.14 -30.10
N ILE A 107 7.81 -52.32 -30.57
CA ILE A 107 9.16 -52.60 -31.17
C ILE A 107 10.34 -52.65 -30.15
N GLY A 108 11.30 -53.61 -30.17
CA GLY A 108 11.38 -54.85 -30.95
C GLY A 108 12.72 -55.63 -30.94
N ILE A 109 12.87 -56.60 -30.02
CA ILE A 109 13.69 -57.85 -30.13
C ILE A 109 15.26 -57.73 -30.23
N PRO A 110 16.12 -58.80 -30.17
CA PRO A 110 16.92 -59.08 -28.95
C PRO A 110 18.43 -59.42 -29.12
N ARG A 111 19.06 -59.94 -28.02
CA ARG A 111 20.40 -60.60 -27.89
C ARG A 111 21.59 -59.63 -27.76
N ARG A 112 22.74 -59.96 -27.13
CA ARG A 112 23.30 -61.27 -26.68
C ARG A 112 24.20 -61.12 -25.42
N ARG A 113 24.66 -62.24 -24.82
CA ARG A 113 25.65 -62.28 -23.71
C ARG A 113 27.11 -62.13 -24.19
N ASN A 114 27.98 -61.63 -23.30
CA ASN A 114 29.43 -61.88 -23.12
C ASN A 114 29.85 -61.14 -21.81
N MET A 115 30.92 -61.44 -21.05
CA MET A 115 31.74 -62.64 -20.79
C MET A 115 32.50 -62.35 -19.47
N ILE A 116 32.45 -63.20 -18.43
CA ILE A 116 33.53 -64.14 -17.97
C ILE A 116 34.63 -63.44 -17.10
N PRO A 117 35.20 -64.12 -16.07
CA PRO A 117 35.20 -63.61 -14.68
C PRO A 117 36.59 -63.10 -14.18
N GLU A 118 36.81 -62.76 -12.90
CA GLU A 118 37.17 -63.63 -11.73
C GLU A 118 37.12 -62.74 -10.45
N LEU A 119 37.14 -63.19 -9.18
CA LEU A 119 37.89 -64.28 -8.53
C LEU A 119 37.16 -64.78 -7.24
N CYS A 120 37.76 -65.71 -6.49
CA CYS A 120 37.06 -66.58 -5.55
C CYS A 120 37.14 -66.23 -4.04
N TRP A 121 36.01 -66.48 -3.35
CA TRP A 121 35.88 -67.09 -2.02
C TRP A 121 36.65 -66.51 -0.82
N LEU A 122 35.89 -66.19 0.24
CA LEU A 122 35.84 -67.08 1.42
C LEU A 122 34.52 -66.92 2.19
N SER A 123 34.02 -68.02 2.76
CA SER A 123 32.76 -68.06 3.50
C SER A 123 32.95 -68.75 4.85
N SER A 124 32.18 -68.32 5.86
CA SER A 124 31.95 -69.08 7.10
C SER A 124 30.67 -68.59 7.79
N PHE A 125 29.98 -69.51 8.45
CA PHE A 125 28.68 -69.30 9.06
C PHE A 125 28.77 -68.56 10.40
N VAL A 126 27.78 -67.69 10.67
CA VAL A 126 27.18 -67.56 12.00
C VAL A 126 25.66 -67.57 11.83
N ALA A 127 24.96 -68.41 12.59
CA ALA A 127 23.50 -68.50 12.54
C ALA A 127 22.85 -67.36 13.36
N ALA A 128 21.68 -66.90 12.91
CA ALA A 128 21.00 -65.78 13.56
C ALA A 128 20.39 -66.17 14.92
N ILE A 129 20.65 -65.37 15.94
CA ILE A 129 19.80 -65.26 17.14
C ILE A 129 19.10 -63.91 17.06
N ALA A 130 17.78 -63.92 16.96
CA ALA A 130 16.99 -62.69 16.88
C ALA A 130 16.98 -61.96 18.24
N THR A 131 17.53 -60.75 18.27
CA THR A 131 17.26 -59.77 19.33
C THR A 131 16.33 -58.70 18.77
N GLN A 132 15.19 -58.49 19.43
CA GLN A 132 14.23 -57.46 19.04
C GLN A 132 14.71 -56.08 19.51
N SER A 133 15.51 -55.41 18.68
CA SER A 133 15.70 -53.96 18.80
C SER A 133 14.54 -53.23 18.14
N LEU A 134 13.55 -52.83 18.92
CA LEU A 134 12.52 -51.88 18.52
C LEU A 134 13.16 -50.48 18.35
N VAL A 135 13.74 -50.23 17.17
CA VAL A 135 14.07 -48.87 16.74
C VAL A 135 12.81 -48.26 16.13
N LEU A 136 12.22 -47.32 16.86
CA LEU A 136 11.11 -46.51 16.36
C LEU A 136 11.66 -45.47 15.38
N ASP A 137 11.48 -45.69 14.08
CA ASP A 137 11.60 -44.66 13.04
C ASP A 137 10.41 -43.67 13.13
N GLY A 138 10.33 -42.97 14.25
CA GLY A 138 9.51 -41.79 14.43
C GLY A 138 10.40 -40.57 14.38
N THR A 139 10.25 -39.75 13.33
CA THR A 139 10.91 -38.44 13.27
C THR A 139 10.49 -37.60 14.49
N PRO A 140 11.44 -36.93 15.18
CA PRO A 140 11.18 -36.31 16.48
C PRO A 140 10.15 -35.19 16.36
N SER A 141 8.95 -35.44 16.87
CA SER A 141 7.79 -34.56 16.71
C SER A 141 7.51 -33.77 17.99
N CYS A 142 7.26 -32.46 17.85
CA CYS A 142 7.00 -31.59 18.99
C CYS A 142 5.66 -31.91 19.69
N PRO A 143 5.59 -31.80 21.03
CA PRO A 143 4.38 -32.14 21.78
C PRO A 143 3.23 -31.16 21.49
N ARG A 144 1.98 -31.63 21.62
CA ARG A 144 0.81 -30.75 21.53
C ARG A 144 0.84 -29.71 22.66
N VAL A 145 0.49 -28.47 22.33
CA VAL A 145 0.40 -27.33 23.26
C VAL A 145 -0.87 -26.52 22.95
N SER A 146 -1.21 -25.56 23.81
CA SER A 146 -2.33 -24.65 23.62
C SER A 146 -2.05 -23.31 24.32
N ILE A 147 -2.90 -22.31 24.05
CA ILE A 147 -2.90 -21.00 24.71
C ILE A 147 -4.20 -20.82 25.50
N GLN A 148 -4.12 -20.23 26.69
CA GLN A 148 -5.30 -19.93 27.49
C GLN A 148 -6.03 -18.71 26.90
N GLY A 149 -7.27 -18.92 26.42
CA GLY A 149 -8.14 -17.85 25.91
C GLY A 149 -7.97 -17.53 24.42
N GLY A 150 -7.39 -18.43 23.63
CA GLY A 150 -7.21 -18.29 22.18
C GLY A 150 -6.85 -19.61 21.51
N ASP A 151 -6.37 -19.55 20.27
CA ASP A 151 -6.18 -20.69 19.37
C ASP A 151 -4.71 -20.82 18.89
N ILE A 152 -4.42 -21.88 18.14
CA ILE A 152 -3.11 -22.10 17.51
C ILE A 152 -3.24 -22.46 16.03
N SER A 153 -2.26 -22.04 15.24
CA SER A 153 -2.00 -22.54 13.87
C SER A 153 -0.58 -23.11 13.77
N LEU A 154 -0.35 -23.96 12.78
CA LEU A 154 0.91 -24.71 12.56
C LEU A 154 1.26 -24.70 11.07
N SER A 155 2.52 -24.50 10.70
CA SER A 155 2.95 -24.49 9.29
C SER A 155 3.06 -25.89 8.67
N ASP A 156 3.74 -26.85 9.33
CA ASP A 156 3.76 -28.28 8.93
C ASP A 156 3.49 -29.18 10.15
N GLY A 157 2.32 -28.99 10.75
CA GLY A 157 1.87 -29.75 11.91
C GLY A 157 2.89 -29.73 13.06
N TYR A 158 3.30 -30.91 13.52
CA TYR A 158 4.19 -31.07 14.69
C TYR A 158 5.60 -31.58 14.32
N ARG A 159 6.02 -31.45 13.06
CA ARG A 159 7.38 -31.83 12.62
C ARG A 159 8.43 -30.82 13.10
N PRO A 160 9.73 -31.19 13.12
CA PRO A 160 10.83 -30.22 13.20
C PRO A 160 10.66 -29.09 12.20
N GLU A 161 11.18 -27.91 12.54
CA GLU A 161 11.11 -26.68 11.72
C GLU A 161 9.69 -26.09 11.56
N SER A 162 8.62 -26.85 11.84
CA SER A 162 7.25 -26.33 11.92
C SER A 162 7.14 -25.18 12.93
N ILE A 163 6.40 -24.14 12.56
CA ILE A 163 6.17 -22.94 13.35
C ILE A 163 4.74 -22.97 13.87
N LEU A 164 4.61 -22.90 15.20
CA LEU A 164 3.35 -22.64 15.88
C LEU A 164 3.17 -21.13 16.01
N THR A 165 2.00 -20.63 15.60
CA THR A 165 1.56 -19.26 15.86
C THR A 165 0.37 -19.29 16.80
N PHE A 166 0.38 -18.41 17.80
CA PHE A 166 -0.74 -18.23 18.73
C PHE A 166 -1.68 -17.15 18.19
N SER A 167 -2.98 -17.44 18.19
CA SER A 167 -4.03 -16.48 17.87
C SER A 167 -4.81 -16.10 19.13
N CYS A 168 -5.22 -14.83 19.24
CA CYS A 168 -5.97 -14.31 20.38
C CYS A 168 -7.16 -13.45 19.92
N PRO A 169 -8.27 -13.40 20.68
CA PRO A 169 -9.41 -12.54 20.36
C PRO A 169 -9.03 -11.05 20.31
N ALA A 170 -9.75 -10.28 19.48
CA ALA A 170 -9.53 -8.84 19.29
C ALA A 170 -9.48 -8.08 20.63
N GLY A 171 -8.52 -7.15 20.76
CA GLY A 171 -8.21 -6.45 22.02
C GLY A 171 -7.35 -7.25 23.00
N THR A 172 -6.93 -8.47 22.66
CA THR A 172 -5.98 -9.27 23.44
C THR A 172 -4.83 -9.78 22.57
N TYR A 173 -3.67 -10.03 23.18
CA TYR A 173 -2.43 -10.44 22.49
C TYR A 173 -1.83 -11.72 23.10
N PRO A 174 -1.08 -12.54 22.34
CA PRO A 174 -0.42 -13.72 22.87
C PRO A 174 0.74 -13.38 23.82
N TYR A 175 0.77 -13.99 24.99
CA TYR A 175 1.83 -13.80 25.98
C TYR A 175 2.46 -15.14 26.40
N PRO A 176 3.81 -15.27 26.41
CA PRO A 176 4.79 -14.19 26.27
C PRO A 176 5.40 -13.98 24.87
N THR A 177 5.05 -14.81 23.88
CA THR A 177 5.55 -14.74 22.49
C THR A 177 4.39 -15.00 21.53
N PRO A 178 4.33 -14.37 20.34
CA PRO A 178 3.31 -14.66 19.33
C PRO A 178 3.52 -16.02 18.64
N SER A 179 4.76 -16.52 18.56
CA SER A 179 5.10 -17.76 17.87
C SER A 179 6.19 -18.59 18.56
N ARG A 180 6.33 -19.85 18.14
CA ARG A 180 7.34 -20.83 18.58
C ARG A 180 7.75 -21.72 17.41
N VAL A 181 9.05 -21.96 17.24
CA VAL A 181 9.59 -22.96 16.27
C VAL A 181 9.75 -24.32 16.95
N CYS A 182 9.47 -25.41 16.24
CA CYS A 182 9.80 -26.78 16.64
C CYS A 182 11.26 -27.09 16.29
N GLN A 183 12.05 -27.54 17.26
CA GLN A 183 13.47 -27.82 17.11
C GLN A 183 13.71 -29.27 16.67
N SER A 184 14.87 -29.54 16.07
CA SER A 184 15.29 -30.88 15.60
C SER A 184 15.40 -31.94 16.70
N ASP A 185 15.40 -31.54 17.98
CA ASP A 185 15.38 -32.42 19.15
C ASP A 185 13.96 -32.75 19.66
N GLY A 186 12.93 -32.41 18.87
CA GLY A 186 11.52 -32.64 19.17
C GLY A 186 10.93 -31.71 20.21
N LYS A 187 11.55 -30.56 20.50
CA LYS A 187 11.06 -29.59 21.50
C LYS A 187 10.67 -28.27 20.87
N TRP A 188 9.58 -27.68 21.37
CA TRP A 188 9.25 -26.30 21.06
C TRP A 188 10.22 -25.35 21.78
N THR A 189 10.78 -24.40 21.02
CA THR A 189 11.56 -23.25 21.52
C THR A 189 11.02 -22.68 22.84
N PRO A 190 11.89 -22.40 23.84
CA PRO A 190 11.46 -22.07 25.20
C PRO A 190 10.76 -20.72 25.28
N MET A 191 9.76 -20.62 26.15
CA MET A 191 9.05 -19.35 26.42
C MET A 191 9.60 -18.72 27.70
N HIS A 192 9.89 -17.42 27.64
CA HIS A 192 10.37 -16.65 28.79
C HIS A 192 9.45 -15.45 29.03
N HIS A 193 9.20 -15.11 30.29
CA HIS A 193 8.70 -13.81 30.67
C HIS A 193 9.74 -12.72 30.29
N PRO A 194 9.33 -11.47 30.03
CA PRO A 194 10.25 -10.36 29.75
C PRO A 194 11.35 -10.11 30.80
N ASN A 195 11.17 -10.60 32.03
CA ASN A 195 12.19 -10.60 33.09
C ASN A 195 13.12 -11.85 33.06
N GLY A 196 13.24 -12.51 31.90
CA GLY A 196 14.07 -13.70 31.67
C GLY A 196 13.54 -15.01 32.25
N LYS A 197 12.54 -14.99 33.14
CA LYS A 197 12.07 -16.21 33.84
C LYS A 197 11.34 -17.16 32.89
N PRO A 198 11.71 -18.45 32.79
CA PRO A 198 11.04 -19.40 31.90
C PRO A 198 9.59 -19.67 32.33
N THR A 199 8.71 -19.90 31.35
CA THR A 199 7.30 -20.28 31.56
C THR A 199 6.90 -21.44 30.63
N LYS A 200 5.94 -22.24 31.08
CA LYS A 200 5.30 -23.30 30.29
C LYS A 200 3.87 -22.96 29.85
N VAL A 201 3.32 -21.82 30.32
CA VAL A 201 1.92 -21.42 30.07
C VAL A 201 1.90 -20.19 29.16
N ALA A 202 1.35 -20.36 27.96
CA ALA A 202 0.92 -19.26 27.10
C ALA A 202 -0.51 -18.84 27.47
N ARG A 203 -0.81 -17.54 27.42
CA ARG A 203 -2.18 -17.01 27.59
C ARG A 203 -2.40 -15.76 26.74
N CYS A 204 -3.62 -15.52 26.30
CA CYS A 204 -4.01 -14.21 25.80
C CYS A 204 -4.09 -13.21 26.97
N ARG A 205 -3.73 -11.95 26.73
CA ARG A 205 -3.80 -10.85 27.71
C ARG A 205 -4.36 -9.61 27.04
N ASP A 206 -5.14 -8.81 27.76
CA ASP A 206 -5.66 -7.54 27.26
C ASP A 206 -4.53 -6.58 26.84
N ILE A 207 -4.70 -5.99 25.66
CA ILE A 207 -3.89 -4.90 25.11
C ILE A 207 -4.16 -3.64 25.94
N ARG A 208 -3.10 -2.88 26.24
CA ARG A 208 -3.16 -1.68 27.07
C ARG A 208 -2.19 -0.61 26.56
N CYS A 209 -2.53 0.65 26.73
CA CYS A 209 -1.61 1.76 26.41
C CYS A 209 -0.70 2.07 27.61
N PRO A 210 0.59 2.42 27.40
CA PRO A 210 1.48 2.88 28.47
C PRO A 210 0.92 4.11 29.20
N GLY A 211 1.04 4.16 30.52
CA GLY A 211 0.62 5.35 31.29
C GLY A 211 1.58 6.53 31.14
N GLN A 212 1.06 7.75 31.30
CA GLN A 212 1.93 8.91 31.46
C GLN A 212 2.67 8.82 32.80
N THR A 213 3.97 9.09 32.74
CA THR A 213 4.94 8.92 33.82
C THR A 213 5.19 10.24 34.55
N ASP A 214 5.46 11.28 33.77
CA ASP A 214 5.74 12.64 34.17
C ASP A 214 5.17 13.61 33.12
N PHE A 215 4.90 14.86 33.52
CA PHE A 215 4.36 15.92 32.65
C PHE A 215 4.72 17.26 33.29
N GLU A 216 5.87 17.81 32.88
CA GLU A 216 6.39 19.04 33.48
C GLU A 216 5.43 20.22 33.27
N ASN A 217 5.41 21.13 34.25
CA ASN A 217 4.63 22.37 34.23
C ASN A 217 3.10 22.18 34.10
N GLY A 218 2.58 20.97 34.29
CA GLY A 218 1.13 20.69 34.25
C GLY A 218 0.71 19.50 35.11
N PHE A 219 -0.51 19.02 34.86
CA PHE A 219 -1.07 17.82 35.48
C PHE A 219 -1.86 16.97 34.48
N PHE A 220 -1.93 15.66 34.76
CA PHE A 220 -2.66 14.68 33.96
C PHE A 220 -3.45 13.73 34.84
N ALA A 221 -4.56 13.21 34.30
CA ALA A 221 -5.43 12.25 34.97
C ALA A 221 -6.13 11.30 33.97
N PRO A 222 -6.42 10.04 34.36
CA PRO A 222 -6.09 9.42 35.65
C PRO A 222 -4.64 8.90 35.70
N ARG A 223 -4.01 8.90 36.88
CA ARG A 223 -2.66 8.33 37.04
C ARG A 223 -2.72 6.79 37.13
N ARG A 224 -2.30 6.11 36.08
CA ARG A 224 -2.17 4.63 36.00
C ARG A 224 -0.85 4.29 35.28
N THR A 225 -0.30 3.10 35.51
CA THR A 225 0.90 2.63 34.77
C THR A 225 0.56 2.06 33.39
N PHE A 226 -0.66 1.54 33.24
CA PHE A 226 -1.23 1.05 31.98
C PHE A 226 -2.72 1.32 31.95
N HIS A 227 -3.24 1.67 30.78
CA HIS A 227 -4.64 2.04 30.54
C HIS A 227 -5.32 1.04 29.60
N PRO A 228 -6.56 0.60 29.88
CA PRO A 228 -7.29 -0.28 28.96
C PRO A 228 -7.76 0.48 27.70
N ILE A 229 -8.08 -0.25 26.64
CA ILE A 229 -8.65 0.31 25.41
C ILE A 229 -9.91 1.13 25.75
N GLY A 230 -10.04 2.32 25.16
CA GLY A 230 -11.14 3.26 25.37
C GLY A 230 -11.02 4.16 26.62
N ASP A 231 -10.01 3.96 27.47
CA ASP A 231 -9.72 4.86 28.59
C ASP A 231 -9.20 6.21 28.09
N ILE A 232 -9.53 7.30 28.82
CA ILE A 232 -9.22 8.68 28.43
C ILE A 232 -8.17 9.25 29.39
N LEU A 233 -7.12 9.83 28.82
CA LEU A 233 -6.05 10.51 29.52
C LEU A 233 -6.12 12.00 29.19
N SER A 234 -6.46 12.82 30.20
CA SER A 234 -6.61 14.28 30.06
C SER A 234 -5.41 15.02 30.64
N PHE A 235 -5.06 16.15 30.03
CA PHE A 235 -3.89 16.98 30.33
C PHE A 235 -4.28 18.45 30.48
N GLN A 236 -3.68 19.14 31.44
CA GLN A 236 -3.87 20.58 31.65
C GLN A 236 -2.57 21.21 32.16
N CYS A 237 -2.24 22.41 31.69
CA CYS A 237 -1.05 23.14 32.13
C CYS A 237 -1.32 23.99 33.37
N SER A 238 -0.24 24.34 34.06
CA SER A 238 -0.26 25.32 35.17
C SER A 238 -0.36 26.74 34.61
N ASP A 239 -0.79 27.69 35.45
CA ASP A 239 -0.86 29.09 35.07
C ASP A 239 0.50 29.61 34.56
N GLY A 240 0.48 30.35 33.44
CA GLY A 240 1.68 30.84 32.75
C GLY A 240 2.20 29.92 31.63
N TYR A 241 1.73 28.68 31.51
CA TYR A 241 2.13 27.74 30.46
C TYR A 241 1.02 27.49 29.45
N GLN A 242 1.36 27.52 28.15
CA GLN A 242 0.44 27.16 27.08
C GLN A 242 0.51 25.65 26.80
N LEU A 243 -0.66 25.01 26.69
CA LEU A 243 -0.75 23.63 26.24
C LEU A 243 -0.58 23.55 24.73
N LEU A 244 0.46 22.85 24.30
CA LEU A 244 0.66 22.41 22.91
C LEU A 244 0.32 20.90 22.83
N GLY A 245 -0.17 20.45 21.67
CA GLY A 245 -0.59 19.07 21.46
C GLY A 245 -2.01 18.75 21.97
N SER A 246 -2.31 17.48 22.22
CA SER A 246 -3.69 17.02 22.50
C SER A 246 -4.04 17.05 23.99
N SER A 247 -5.02 17.87 24.37
CA SER A 247 -5.54 17.99 25.74
C SER A 247 -6.24 16.73 26.28
N GLN A 248 -6.73 15.87 25.38
CA GLN A 248 -7.23 14.54 25.70
C GLN A 248 -6.69 13.54 24.70
N ARG A 249 -6.32 12.35 25.18
CA ARG A 249 -5.91 11.20 24.38
C ARG A 249 -6.70 9.97 24.79
N TYR A 250 -6.96 9.10 23.82
CA TYR A 250 -7.79 7.91 23.93
C TYR A 250 -6.94 6.67 23.64
N CYS A 251 -7.03 5.64 24.48
CA CYS A 251 -6.27 4.41 24.27
C CYS A 251 -6.90 3.57 23.15
N GLN A 252 -6.18 3.38 22.04
CA GLN A 252 -6.67 2.70 20.84
C GLN A 252 -6.46 1.17 20.91
N PRO A 253 -7.18 0.36 20.09
CA PRO A 253 -7.07 -1.10 20.09
C PRO A 253 -5.67 -1.66 19.79
N ASN A 254 -4.79 -0.88 19.16
CA ASN A 254 -3.39 -1.22 18.90
C ASN A 254 -2.45 -0.90 20.08
N GLY A 255 -2.97 -0.52 21.26
CA GLY A 255 -2.16 -0.20 22.43
C GLY A 255 -1.40 1.13 22.33
N ILE A 256 -1.79 2.01 21.41
CA ILE A 256 -1.21 3.35 21.21
C ILE A 256 -2.23 4.42 21.60
N TRP A 257 -1.75 5.59 22.01
CA TRP A 257 -2.60 6.77 22.27
C TRP A 257 -2.82 7.57 21.00
N ASN A 258 -4.07 7.91 20.69
CA ASN A 258 -4.36 8.80 19.56
C ASN A 258 -3.86 10.24 19.80
N GLY A 259 -3.81 11.04 18.73
CA GLY A 259 -3.47 12.46 18.80
C GLY A 259 -1.98 12.74 19.11
N THR A 260 -1.62 14.01 19.04
CA THR A 260 -0.26 14.52 19.30
C THR A 260 0.10 14.48 20.79
N ALA A 261 1.36 14.17 21.10
CA ALA A 261 1.84 14.18 22.48
C ALA A 261 1.82 15.62 23.05
N PRO A 262 1.22 15.85 24.24
CA PRO A 262 1.08 17.18 24.80
C PRO A 262 2.35 17.65 25.51
N VAL A 263 2.51 18.97 25.60
CA VAL A 263 3.54 19.64 26.40
C VAL A 263 3.04 20.99 26.90
N CYS A 264 3.54 21.43 28.06
CA CYS A 264 3.28 22.75 28.63
C CYS A 264 4.51 23.64 28.41
N ASP A 265 4.37 24.61 27.50
CA ASP A 265 5.47 25.46 27.02
C ASP A 265 5.23 26.92 27.45
N ASP A 266 6.27 27.62 27.89
CA ASP A 266 6.21 29.05 28.26
C ASP A 266 6.63 29.98 27.12
N GLY A 267 7.21 29.42 26.03
CA GLY A 267 7.70 30.19 24.89
C GLY A 267 8.97 31.00 25.15
N VAL A 268 9.66 30.77 26.27
CA VAL A 268 10.90 31.49 26.66
C VAL A 268 12.18 30.77 26.20
N GLY A 269 12.05 29.50 25.78
CA GLY A 269 13.15 28.67 25.27
C GLY A 269 13.73 29.11 23.93
N HIS A 270 14.92 28.60 23.59
CA HIS A 270 15.47 28.69 22.23
C HIS A 270 14.81 27.65 21.32
N CYS A 271 14.56 26.47 21.87
CA CYS A 271 13.68 25.46 21.30
C CYS A 271 12.38 25.38 22.11
N ARG A 272 11.30 24.86 21.52
CA ARG A 272 10.05 24.55 22.25
C ARG A 272 10.29 23.47 23.30
N SER A 273 9.50 23.42 24.37
CA SER A 273 9.57 22.32 25.34
C SER A 273 9.24 20.96 24.70
N LEU A 274 9.97 19.89 25.08
CA LEU A 274 9.69 18.54 24.56
C LEU A 274 8.60 17.81 25.36
N ALA A 275 7.67 17.19 24.65
CA ALA A 275 6.73 16.25 25.24
C ALA A 275 7.45 15.00 25.75
N VAL A 276 7.13 14.56 26.97
CA VAL A 276 7.54 13.25 27.50
C VAL A 276 6.57 12.19 26.98
N PRO A 277 7.00 11.17 26.23
CA PRO A 277 6.10 10.12 25.73
C PRO A 277 5.48 9.29 26.87
N PRO A 278 4.24 8.80 26.74
CA PRO A 278 3.67 7.81 27.66
C PRO A 278 4.60 6.59 27.78
N GLY A 279 4.87 6.13 29.00
CA GLY A 279 5.82 5.05 29.30
C GLY A 279 7.31 5.44 29.25
N ALA A 280 7.68 6.66 28.86
CA ALA A 280 9.07 7.14 28.90
C ALA A 280 9.44 7.79 30.23
N ILE A 281 10.73 7.83 30.56
CA ILE A 281 11.30 8.66 31.63
C ILE A 281 12.28 9.60 30.96
N ALA A 282 12.08 10.91 31.13
CA ALA A 282 12.97 11.94 30.63
C ALA A 282 14.02 12.33 31.70
N THR A 283 15.22 12.68 31.25
CA THR A 283 16.35 13.08 32.10
C THR A 283 17.12 14.21 31.42
N GLY A 284 17.55 15.22 32.20
CA GLY A 284 17.89 16.54 31.67
C GLY A 284 16.68 17.49 31.74
N LYS A 285 16.93 18.80 31.69
CA LYS A 285 15.93 19.87 31.78
C LYS A 285 16.43 21.10 31.01
N GLY A 286 15.49 21.96 30.60
CA GLY A 286 15.78 23.16 29.81
C GLY A 286 15.65 22.92 28.30
N ASN A 287 15.48 24.03 27.60
CA ASN A 287 15.17 24.12 26.17
C ASN A 287 15.96 25.25 25.48
N ARG A 288 17.15 25.57 26.02
CA ARG A 288 18.08 26.55 25.43
C ARG A 288 19.07 25.85 24.51
N LEU A 289 19.70 26.61 23.63
CA LEU A 289 20.72 26.13 22.69
C LEU A 289 21.76 25.23 23.38
N GLY A 290 21.86 23.98 22.94
CA GLY A 290 22.78 22.97 23.47
C GLY A 290 22.31 22.20 24.71
N ASP A 291 21.16 22.54 25.32
CA ASP A 291 20.52 21.73 26.36
C ASP A 291 20.16 20.34 25.78
N ARG A 292 20.19 19.30 26.63
CA ARG A 292 20.05 17.89 26.23
C ARG A 292 19.02 17.17 27.10
N ILE A 293 18.11 16.44 26.45
CA ILE A 293 17.12 15.61 27.13
C ILE A 293 17.29 14.16 26.63
N SER A 294 17.45 13.24 27.58
CA SER A 294 17.63 11.80 27.36
C SER A 294 16.45 11.00 27.87
N PHE A 295 15.99 10.04 27.07
CA PHE A 295 14.76 9.29 27.27
C PHE A 295 15.04 7.80 27.45
N GLN A 296 14.35 7.18 28.41
CA GLN A 296 14.40 5.74 28.66
C GLN A 296 12.98 5.20 28.87
N CYS A 297 12.60 4.12 28.18
CA CYS A 297 11.29 3.50 28.38
C CYS A 297 11.23 2.68 29.67
N GLN A 298 10.07 2.65 30.31
CA GLN A 298 9.80 1.80 31.47
C GLN A 298 9.86 0.31 31.10
N ASN A 299 10.23 -0.52 32.07
CA ASN A 299 10.49 -1.95 31.87
C ASN A 299 9.41 -2.65 31.03
N ASN A 300 9.87 -3.46 30.06
CA ASN A 300 9.06 -4.18 29.07
C ASN A 300 8.37 -3.30 28.01
N LEU A 301 8.88 -2.09 27.77
CA LEU A 301 8.56 -1.26 26.61
C LEU A 301 9.85 -0.93 25.84
N ASP A 302 9.78 -0.98 24.52
CA ASP A 302 10.90 -0.69 23.61
C ASP A 302 10.88 0.78 23.17
N LEU A 303 12.06 1.40 23.04
CA LEU A 303 12.21 2.78 22.59
C LEU A 303 12.39 2.84 21.07
N ILE A 304 11.44 3.46 20.38
CA ILE A 304 11.57 3.88 18.98
C ILE A 304 11.93 5.36 18.92
N GLY A 305 12.71 5.78 17.92
CA GLY A 305 13.24 7.14 17.80
C GLY A 305 14.56 7.33 18.53
N SER A 306 14.85 8.57 18.95
CA SER A 306 16.13 8.94 19.56
C SER A 306 16.09 8.95 21.09
N SER A 307 17.02 8.24 21.71
CA SER A 307 17.20 8.17 23.17
C SER A 307 17.86 9.40 23.80
N GLN A 308 18.37 10.33 22.98
CA GLN A 308 18.73 11.69 23.37
C GLN A 308 18.32 12.65 22.24
N ARG A 309 17.85 13.84 22.61
CA ARG A 309 17.67 14.98 21.71
C ARG A 309 18.45 16.18 22.23
N VAL A 310 18.93 17.03 21.34
CA VAL A 310 19.72 18.24 21.62
C VAL A 310 19.01 19.46 21.02
N CYS A 311 18.92 20.57 21.74
CA CYS A 311 18.38 21.82 21.17
C CYS A 311 19.43 22.49 20.26
N MET A 312 19.06 22.72 18.99
CA MET A 312 19.97 23.10 17.90
C MET A 312 19.90 24.60 17.56
N LEU A 313 20.84 25.07 16.72
CA LEU A 313 20.98 26.50 16.36
C LEU A 313 19.76 27.08 15.64
N ASP A 314 19.03 26.25 14.91
CA ASP A 314 17.81 26.60 14.17
C ASP A 314 16.56 26.78 15.06
N GLY A 315 16.64 26.42 16.36
CA GLY A 315 15.51 26.45 17.29
C GLY A 315 14.72 25.15 17.34
N GLU A 316 15.18 24.10 16.63
CA GLU A 316 14.57 22.78 16.66
C GLU A 316 15.37 21.77 17.50
N TRP A 317 14.72 20.66 17.84
CA TRP A 317 15.40 19.55 18.52
C TRP A 317 15.96 18.55 17.51
N SER A 318 17.16 18.05 17.79
CA SER A 318 17.83 17.04 16.97
C SER A 318 17.01 15.76 16.86
N ASP A 319 17.12 15.11 15.70
CA ASP A 319 16.71 13.72 15.45
C ASP A 319 15.21 13.41 15.72
N MET A 320 14.83 12.14 15.68
CA MET A 320 13.43 11.69 15.82
C MET A 320 12.92 11.74 17.26
N GLN A 321 11.71 12.30 17.47
CA GLN A 321 11.00 12.27 18.75
C GLN A 321 10.75 10.81 19.21
N PRO A 322 11.14 10.43 20.44
CA PRO A 322 10.98 9.06 20.89
C PRO A 322 9.53 8.66 21.18
N SER A 323 9.28 7.35 21.17
CA SER A 323 8.03 6.73 21.62
C SER A 323 8.31 5.37 22.27
N CYS A 324 7.56 5.03 23.32
CA CYS A 324 7.67 3.76 24.02
C CYS A 324 6.53 2.82 23.62
N ARG A 325 6.86 1.67 23.03
CA ARG A 325 5.89 0.69 22.52
C ARG A 325 5.98 -0.62 23.29
N ALA A 326 4.87 -1.33 23.38
CA ALA A 326 4.87 -2.70 23.86
C ALA A 326 5.08 -3.68 22.69
N SER A 327 5.47 -4.93 22.98
CA SER A 327 5.66 -6.00 21.98
C SER A 327 4.37 -6.43 21.24
N TYR A 328 3.24 -5.78 21.51
CA TYR A 328 1.94 -5.97 20.86
C TYR A 328 1.42 -4.67 20.21
N SER A 329 2.19 -3.58 20.26
CA SER A 329 1.81 -2.29 19.70
C SER A 329 2.12 -2.24 18.22
N TYR A 330 1.11 -2.00 17.39
CA TYR A 330 1.23 -1.99 15.92
C TYR A 330 0.73 -0.67 15.30
N ASP A 331 1.19 -0.36 14.10
CA ASP A 331 0.78 0.76 13.27
C ASP A 331 -0.35 0.32 12.33
N ARG A 332 -1.25 1.26 12.01
CA ARG A 332 -2.36 1.08 11.08
C ARG A 332 -1.96 1.63 9.72
N ALA A 333 -2.62 1.21 8.64
CA ALA A 333 -2.35 1.74 7.29
C ALA A 333 -2.46 3.28 7.22
N GLU A 334 -3.37 3.87 8.00
CA GLU A 334 -3.51 5.32 8.18
C GLU A 334 -2.25 5.98 8.76
N ASP A 335 -1.57 5.33 9.72
CA ASP A 335 -0.37 5.86 10.39
C ASP A 335 0.85 5.83 9.44
N VAL A 336 0.97 4.77 8.63
CA VAL A 336 2.00 4.68 7.57
C VAL A 336 1.78 5.75 6.51
N LYS A 337 0.53 5.92 6.04
CA LYS A 337 0.18 6.95 5.06
C LYS A 337 0.52 8.36 5.55
N ALA A 338 0.18 8.67 6.80
CA ALA A 338 0.38 10.00 7.39
C ALA A 338 1.86 10.40 7.60
N GLU A 339 2.78 9.43 7.55
CA GLU A 339 4.20 9.60 7.92
C GLU A 339 5.14 9.25 6.75
N PHE A 340 5.07 8.03 6.23
CA PHE A 340 5.85 7.56 5.09
C PHE A 340 5.28 8.06 3.75
N GLY A 341 3.95 7.97 3.57
CA GLY A 341 3.29 8.53 2.39
C GLY A 341 3.45 10.04 2.31
N ALA A 342 3.34 10.69 3.47
CA ALA A 342 3.73 12.09 3.68
C ALA A 342 5.17 12.42 3.23
N SER A 343 6.17 11.68 3.71
CA SER A 343 7.56 11.91 3.28
C SER A 343 7.73 11.68 1.77
N LEU A 344 6.96 10.77 1.16
CA LEU A 344 6.87 10.55 -0.29
C LEU A 344 5.94 11.51 -1.07
N THR A 345 5.26 12.46 -0.43
CA THR A 345 4.32 13.40 -1.09
C THR A 345 4.93 14.79 -1.28
N ASP A 346 5.70 15.27 -0.30
CA ASP A 346 6.51 16.50 -0.45
C ASP A 346 7.68 16.31 -1.45
N VAL A 347 7.98 15.05 -1.81
CA VAL A 347 8.76 14.64 -2.98
C VAL A 347 8.14 15.17 -4.28
N LEU A 348 6.81 15.24 -4.35
CA LEU A 348 6.05 15.26 -5.61
C LEU A 348 5.22 16.52 -5.82
N SER A 349 5.08 17.35 -4.79
CA SER A 349 4.51 18.70 -4.92
C SER A 349 5.58 19.66 -5.43
N GLU A 350 5.27 20.49 -6.43
CA GLU A 350 6.04 21.73 -6.57
C GLU A 350 5.83 22.56 -5.29
N VAL A 351 6.88 23.24 -4.83
CA VAL A 351 6.80 24.15 -3.68
C VAL A 351 6.02 25.39 -4.13
N SER A 352 4.69 25.30 -4.10
CA SER A 352 3.79 26.41 -4.35
C SER A 352 4.04 27.50 -3.30
N THR A 353 4.11 28.74 -3.76
CA THR A 353 4.57 29.86 -2.93
C THR A 353 3.53 30.21 -1.87
N PHE A 354 3.90 30.01 -0.59
CA PHE A 354 3.20 30.43 0.63
C PHE A 354 1.90 31.23 0.42
N GLU A 355 0.74 30.56 0.50
CA GLU A 355 -0.53 31.27 0.65
C GLU A 355 -0.59 31.94 2.02
N VAL A 356 -0.59 33.28 2.01
CA VAL A 356 -0.79 34.09 3.22
C VAL A 356 -2.29 34.33 3.38
N ASP A 357 -2.88 33.71 4.41
CA ASP A 357 -4.28 33.97 4.79
C ASP A 357 -4.47 35.46 5.15
N PRO A 358 -5.49 36.17 4.61
CA PRO A 358 -5.76 37.58 4.91
C PRO A 358 -6.00 37.93 6.39
N SER A 359 -6.01 36.97 7.31
CA SER A 359 -5.95 37.21 8.76
C SER A 359 -4.58 37.70 9.26
N GLY A 360 -3.50 37.42 8.52
CA GLY A 360 -2.12 37.68 8.95
C GLY A 360 -1.57 36.70 10.00
N THR A 361 -2.37 35.74 10.49
CA THR A 361 -1.85 34.66 11.35
C THR A 361 -1.22 33.55 10.52
N VAL A 362 0.11 33.44 10.59
CA VAL A 362 0.84 32.28 10.04
C VAL A 362 0.49 31.05 10.88
N GLN A 363 -0.44 30.23 10.41
CA GLN A 363 -0.53 28.85 10.85
C GLN A 363 0.69 28.11 10.32
N THR A 364 1.78 28.06 11.10
CA THR A 364 2.92 27.20 10.77
C THR A 364 2.45 25.75 10.78
N PRO A 365 2.47 25.03 9.65
CA PRO A 365 2.28 23.59 9.67
C PRO A 365 3.49 23.02 10.41
N SER A 366 3.30 22.45 11.61
CA SER A 366 4.41 21.92 12.42
C SER A 366 4.85 20.53 11.92
N LEU A 367 5.22 20.50 10.65
CA LEU A 367 5.52 19.30 9.89
C LEU A 367 7.02 19.24 9.60
N GLY A 368 7.59 18.05 9.82
CA GLY A 368 9.01 17.81 9.62
C GLY A 368 9.45 18.04 8.18
N ARG A 369 10.76 18.19 7.99
CA ARG A 369 11.42 18.36 6.70
C ARG A 369 11.40 17.04 5.92
N ARG A 370 10.24 16.74 5.34
CA ARG A 370 9.98 15.60 4.45
C ARG A 370 10.91 15.64 3.22
N LEU A 371 11.01 14.52 2.52
CA LEU A 371 11.94 14.29 1.41
C LEU A 371 11.57 15.16 0.19
N ILE A 372 12.28 16.27 -0.09
CA ILE A 372 11.88 17.23 -1.15
C ILE A 372 12.56 16.94 -2.50
N LEU A 373 11.85 16.60 -3.58
CA LEU A 373 12.45 16.60 -4.93
C LEU A 373 12.21 17.93 -5.66
N THR A 374 13.29 18.44 -6.23
CA THR A 374 13.23 19.46 -7.28
C THR A 374 13.03 18.78 -8.65
N LYS A 375 12.62 19.54 -9.68
CA LYS A 375 12.50 19.07 -11.07
C LYS A 375 13.77 18.43 -11.67
N ASP A 376 14.91 18.61 -11.01
CA ASP A 376 16.25 18.15 -11.43
C ASP A 376 16.75 16.90 -10.68
N SER A 377 16.04 16.42 -9.65
CA SER A 377 16.52 15.34 -8.76
C SER A 377 15.95 13.97 -9.08
N ILE A 378 16.80 12.96 -8.92
CA ILE A 378 16.57 11.55 -9.29
C ILE A 378 16.39 10.73 -8.00
N LEU A 379 15.51 9.73 -7.99
CA LEU A 379 15.24 8.90 -6.82
C LEU A 379 15.59 7.43 -7.07
N TYR A 380 16.55 6.90 -6.32
CA TYR A 380 16.92 5.48 -6.33
C TYR A 380 16.32 4.79 -5.11
N VAL A 381 15.54 3.73 -5.34
CA VAL A 381 14.83 2.98 -4.29
C VAL A 381 15.35 1.55 -4.21
N TYR A 382 15.78 1.12 -3.03
CA TYR A 382 16.37 -0.19 -2.78
C TYR A 382 15.47 -1.01 -1.86
N PHE A 383 14.82 -2.04 -2.39
CA PHE A 383 13.93 -2.93 -1.64
C PHE A 383 14.67 -4.16 -1.14
N LEU A 384 14.72 -4.35 0.18
CA LEU A 384 15.39 -5.48 0.83
C LEU A 384 14.34 -6.35 1.53
N LEU A 385 14.08 -7.53 0.97
CA LEU A 385 13.05 -8.46 1.45
C LEU A 385 13.69 -9.64 2.18
N ASP A 386 13.39 -9.75 3.46
CA ASP A 386 13.81 -10.85 4.31
C ASP A 386 13.07 -12.14 3.93
N ALA A 387 13.82 -13.11 3.39
CA ALA A 387 13.37 -14.43 2.99
C ALA A 387 13.77 -15.52 4.00
N SER A 388 14.22 -15.13 5.19
CA SER A 388 14.71 -16.06 6.21
C SER A 388 13.58 -16.88 6.84
N HIS A 389 13.96 -17.99 7.48
CA HIS A 389 13.01 -18.95 8.06
C HIS A 389 12.10 -18.34 9.16
N SER A 390 12.47 -17.21 9.79
CA SER A 390 11.58 -16.55 10.76
C SER A 390 10.43 -15.79 10.11
N VAL A 391 10.56 -15.36 8.85
CA VAL A 391 9.51 -14.68 8.06
C VAL A 391 8.51 -15.68 7.48
N THR A 392 8.98 -16.81 6.93
CA THR A 392 8.21 -17.86 6.23
C THR A 392 7.65 -17.48 4.85
N GLU A 393 7.47 -18.51 4.00
CA GLU A 393 7.01 -18.38 2.60
C GLU A 393 5.71 -17.54 2.44
N PRO A 394 4.65 -17.70 3.26
CA PRO A 394 3.44 -16.88 3.12
C PRO A 394 3.66 -15.39 3.39
N ASN A 395 4.45 -15.00 4.40
CA ASN A 395 4.71 -13.58 4.66
C ASN A 395 5.70 -13.00 3.64
N PHE A 396 6.69 -13.78 3.17
CA PHE A 396 7.58 -13.37 2.08
C PHE A 396 6.81 -13.10 0.77
N SER A 397 5.81 -13.92 0.45
CA SER A 397 4.92 -13.66 -0.70
C SER A 397 4.20 -12.31 -0.56
N ILE A 398 3.85 -11.89 0.66
CA ILE A 398 3.13 -10.63 0.87
C ILE A 398 4.09 -9.44 0.99
N PHE A 399 5.34 -9.65 1.42
CA PHE A 399 6.42 -8.68 1.21
C PHE A 399 6.64 -8.42 -0.29
N LYS A 400 6.66 -9.47 -1.13
CA LYS A 400 6.74 -9.36 -2.59
C LYS A 400 5.55 -8.58 -3.16
N ASP A 401 4.31 -8.97 -2.84
CA ASP A 401 3.09 -8.24 -3.23
C ASP A 401 3.13 -6.75 -2.86
N ALA A 402 3.55 -6.44 -1.62
CA ALA A 402 3.62 -5.07 -1.13
C ALA A 402 4.67 -4.27 -1.90
N VAL A 403 5.86 -4.84 -2.13
CA VAL A 403 6.91 -4.20 -2.95
C VAL A 403 6.42 -3.96 -4.38
N SER A 404 5.69 -4.89 -4.98
CA SER A 404 5.07 -4.69 -6.30
C SER A 404 4.10 -3.50 -6.29
N GLN A 405 3.22 -3.38 -5.28
CA GLN A 405 2.29 -2.24 -5.18
C GLN A 405 2.99 -0.90 -5.05
N ILE A 406 4.02 -0.78 -4.20
CA ILE A 406 4.75 0.50 -4.04
C ILE A 406 5.64 0.83 -5.23
N ILE A 407 6.21 -0.16 -5.94
CA ILE A 407 6.90 0.07 -7.23
C ILE A 407 5.92 0.66 -8.24
N ILE A 408 4.75 0.06 -8.42
CA ILE A 408 3.69 0.59 -9.31
C ILE A 408 3.36 2.03 -8.90
N ARG A 409 3.06 2.27 -7.61
CA ARG A 409 2.70 3.60 -7.12
C ARG A 409 3.79 4.64 -7.37
N ILE A 410 5.04 4.39 -6.99
CA ILE A 410 6.18 5.29 -7.21
C ILE A 410 6.44 5.49 -8.72
N SER A 411 6.26 4.45 -9.54
CA SER A 411 6.38 4.56 -10.99
C SER A 411 5.29 5.45 -11.63
N SER A 412 4.16 5.69 -10.97
CA SER A 412 3.08 6.50 -11.53
C SER A 412 3.40 8.01 -11.64
N PHE A 413 4.45 8.52 -10.97
CA PHE A 413 4.71 9.96 -10.82
C PHE A 413 5.64 10.59 -11.87
N ASP A 414 5.78 11.91 -11.79
CA ASP A 414 6.51 12.75 -12.76
C ASP A 414 8.01 12.94 -12.42
N VAL A 415 8.65 11.86 -11.94
CA VAL A 415 10.03 11.84 -11.43
C VAL A 415 10.84 10.71 -12.09
N PRO A 416 12.13 10.91 -12.45
CA PRO A 416 13.05 9.83 -12.83
C PRO A 416 13.36 8.94 -11.61
N VAL A 417 13.03 7.66 -11.72
CA VAL A 417 13.20 6.68 -10.64
C VAL A 417 14.00 5.48 -11.15
N LYS A 418 14.85 4.90 -10.29
CA LYS A 418 15.37 3.55 -10.48
C LYS A 418 15.03 2.68 -9.28
N PHE A 419 14.79 1.39 -9.53
CA PHE A 419 14.50 0.40 -8.51
C PHE A 419 15.56 -0.70 -8.47
N SER A 420 16.10 -0.99 -7.29
CA SER A 420 16.84 -2.21 -7.02
C SER A 420 16.07 -3.09 -6.06
N VAL A 421 16.14 -4.41 -6.26
CA VAL A 421 15.41 -5.40 -5.46
C VAL A 421 16.38 -6.50 -5.02
N ILE A 422 16.42 -6.77 -3.72
CA ILE A 422 17.28 -7.77 -3.08
C ILE A 422 16.40 -8.65 -2.19
N SER A 423 16.48 -9.97 -2.36
CA SER A 423 16.00 -10.93 -1.35
C SER A 423 17.18 -11.41 -0.50
N TYR A 424 17.01 -11.68 0.79
CA TYR A 424 18.11 -12.16 1.62
C TYR A 424 17.70 -13.14 2.72
N ALA A 425 18.59 -14.06 3.03
CA ALA A 425 18.54 -14.91 4.22
C ALA A 425 19.95 -14.94 4.85
N SER A 426 20.66 -16.07 4.80
CA SER A 426 22.08 -16.17 5.20
C SER A 426 23.01 -15.36 4.27
N GLN A 427 22.60 -15.15 3.02
CA GLN A 427 23.27 -14.35 2.00
C GLN A 427 22.23 -13.51 1.25
N PRO A 428 22.61 -12.37 0.64
CA PRO A 428 21.77 -11.62 -0.27
C PRO A 428 21.77 -12.24 -1.68
N LYS A 429 20.63 -12.16 -2.35
CA LYS A 429 20.43 -12.39 -3.79
C LYS A 429 19.83 -11.12 -4.38
N THR A 430 20.64 -10.38 -5.14
CA THR A 430 20.16 -9.33 -6.04
C THR A 430 19.20 -9.93 -7.07
N VAL A 431 18.05 -9.30 -7.24
CA VAL A 431 17.04 -9.61 -8.27
C VAL A 431 17.10 -8.56 -9.37
N VAL A 432 17.34 -7.28 -9.02
CA VAL A 432 17.59 -6.16 -9.93
C VAL A 432 18.70 -5.28 -9.31
N ASP A 433 19.76 -4.98 -10.04
CA ASP A 433 20.80 -4.03 -9.63
C ASP A 433 20.41 -2.60 -10.02
N ILE A 434 20.89 -1.58 -9.29
CA ILE A 434 20.59 -0.18 -9.63
C ILE A 434 21.33 0.28 -10.90
N GLY A 435 22.41 -0.42 -11.27
CA GLY A 435 23.18 -0.17 -12.49
C GLY A 435 22.55 -0.74 -13.77
N ASP A 436 21.56 -1.62 -13.67
CA ASP A 436 20.89 -2.22 -14.83
C ASP A 436 20.05 -1.17 -15.59
N ASP A 437 19.85 -1.36 -16.91
CA ASP A 437 18.94 -0.50 -17.72
C ASP A 437 17.48 -0.77 -17.33
N GLU A 438 17.15 -2.04 -17.04
CA GLU A 438 15.83 -2.51 -16.58
C GLU A 438 15.38 -1.84 -15.28
N ALA A 439 16.30 -1.33 -14.45
CA ALA A 439 15.99 -0.64 -13.19
C ALA A 439 15.17 0.65 -13.38
N GLU A 440 15.19 1.26 -14.57
CA GLU A 440 14.35 2.43 -14.92
C GLU A 440 12.90 2.03 -15.29
N GLU A 441 12.65 0.76 -15.63
CA GLU A 441 11.42 0.27 -16.24
C GLU A 441 10.62 -0.58 -15.24
N ALA A 442 9.69 0.04 -14.50
CA ALA A 442 8.92 -0.63 -13.46
C ALA A 442 8.25 -1.95 -13.87
N ASP A 443 7.75 -2.07 -15.12
CA ASP A 443 7.17 -3.32 -15.62
C ASP A 443 8.23 -4.44 -15.75
N MET A 444 9.46 -4.11 -16.15
CA MET A 444 10.59 -5.05 -16.23
C MET A 444 11.03 -5.47 -14.83
N VAL A 445 11.11 -4.53 -13.88
CA VAL A 445 11.41 -4.81 -12.47
C VAL A 445 10.39 -5.78 -11.87
N LEU A 446 9.10 -5.61 -12.18
CA LEU A 446 8.02 -6.51 -11.77
C LEU A 446 8.12 -7.89 -12.43
N GLU A 447 8.47 -7.98 -13.72
CA GLU A 447 8.71 -9.26 -14.41
C GLU A 447 9.95 -9.99 -13.86
N MET A 448 11.02 -9.27 -13.51
CA MET A 448 12.21 -9.80 -12.84
C MET A 448 11.89 -10.27 -11.42
N MET A 449 11.03 -9.56 -10.68
CA MET A 449 10.50 -10.05 -9.40
C MET A 449 9.64 -11.30 -9.58
N GLU A 450 8.80 -11.39 -10.60
CA GLU A 450 7.95 -12.56 -10.81
C GLU A 450 8.74 -13.81 -11.24
N SER A 451 9.71 -13.64 -12.14
CA SER A 451 10.54 -14.73 -12.64
C SER A 451 11.67 -15.16 -11.70
N ASN A 452 12.37 -14.20 -11.06
CA ASN A 452 13.66 -14.44 -10.40
C ASN A 452 13.63 -14.28 -8.87
N MET A 453 12.47 -14.09 -8.24
CA MET A 453 12.34 -13.92 -6.78
C MET A 453 11.37 -14.94 -6.15
N ASN A 454 11.92 -16.03 -5.63
CA ASN A 454 11.20 -17.08 -4.90
C ASN A 454 11.77 -17.27 -3.49
N TYR A 455 10.92 -17.55 -2.49
CA TYR A 455 11.35 -17.88 -1.13
C TYR A 455 12.37 -19.04 -1.10
N LYS A 456 12.17 -20.05 -1.95
CA LYS A 456 12.99 -21.25 -2.04
C LYS A 456 14.37 -21.04 -2.69
N ASP A 457 14.64 -19.86 -3.26
CA ASP A 457 15.96 -19.51 -3.81
C ASP A 457 17.07 -19.52 -2.75
N HIS A 458 16.69 -19.28 -1.49
CA HIS A 458 17.59 -19.30 -0.34
C HIS A 458 17.80 -20.73 0.22
N GLY A 459 17.11 -21.74 -0.32
CA GLY A 459 17.23 -23.14 0.08
C GLY A 459 16.95 -23.33 1.58
N ASN A 460 17.81 -24.09 2.26
CA ASN A 460 17.70 -24.34 3.71
C ASN A 460 18.40 -23.25 4.56
N ALA A 461 18.51 -22.01 4.06
CA ALA A 461 19.12 -20.90 4.79
C ALA A 461 18.24 -20.41 5.94
N THR A 462 18.42 -21.00 7.13
CA THR A 462 17.75 -20.59 8.38
C THR A 462 18.34 -19.32 9.01
N GLY A 463 19.36 -18.72 8.38
CA GLY A 463 20.01 -17.51 8.84
C GLY A 463 19.39 -16.22 8.30
N THR A 464 19.67 -15.12 8.99
CA THR A 464 19.17 -13.77 8.70
C THR A 464 20.36 -12.82 8.81
N ASN A 465 20.83 -12.30 7.68
CA ASN A 465 22.09 -11.55 7.56
C ASN A 465 21.83 -10.14 7.00
N ILE A 466 21.17 -9.30 7.81
CA ILE A 466 20.76 -7.94 7.41
C ILE A 466 21.98 -7.08 7.06
N HIS A 467 23.12 -7.31 7.73
CA HIS A 467 24.38 -6.64 7.42
C HIS A 467 24.84 -6.89 5.97
N ALA A 468 24.83 -8.15 5.50
CA ALA A 468 25.24 -8.45 4.12
C ALA A 468 24.27 -7.86 3.08
N ALA A 469 22.96 -7.82 3.38
CA ALA A 469 21.97 -7.19 2.51
C ALA A 469 22.18 -5.68 2.37
N LEU A 470 22.47 -4.97 3.46
CA LEU A 470 22.82 -3.54 3.43
C LEU A 470 24.19 -3.30 2.78
N SER A 471 25.18 -4.18 2.98
CA SER A 471 26.47 -4.10 2.29
C SER A 471 26.35 -4.28 0.77
N ALA A 472 25.40 -5.08 0.28
CA ALA A 472 25.14 -5.18 -1.15
C ALA A 472 24.66 -3.83 -1.75
N VAL A 473 23.77 -3.11 -1.05
CA VAL A 473 23.37 -1.74 -1.44
C VAL A 473 24.56 -0.78 -1.48
N TYR A 474 25.46 -0.88 -0.49
CA TYR A 474 26.66 -0.04 -0.44
C TYR A 474 27.60 -0.28 -1.64
N GLU A 475 27.80 -1.54 -2.05
CA GLU A 475 28.59 -1.85 -3.26
C GLU A 475 27.90 -1.39 -4.56
N MET A 476 26.57 -1.48 -4.65
CA MET A 476 25.79 -0.88 -5.76
C MET A 476 26.01 0.63 -5.84
N MET A 477 25.88 1.34 -4.71
CA MET A 477 26.13 2.78 -4.61
C MET A 477 27.56 3.16 -5.03
N ILE A 478 28.56 2.38 -4.59
CA ILE A 478 29.96 2.54 -4.99
C ILE A 478 30.15 2.43 -6.51
N ASN A 479 29.41 1.54 -7.18
CA ASN A 479 29.54 1.37 -8.62
C ASN A 479 28.80 2.47 -9.38
N GLU A 480 27.58 2.79 -8.98
CA GLU A 480 26.74 3.81 -9.58
C GLU A 480 27.34 5.23 -9.45
N GLU A 481 28.00 5.57 -8.33
CA GLU A 481 28.77 6.83 -8.23
C GLU A 481 29.84 6.93 -9.33
N LYS A 482 30.54 5.83 -9.66
CA LYS A 482 31.62 5.85 -10.66
C LYS A 482 31.11 6.15 -12.06
N PHE A 483 29.90 5.68 -12.40
CA PHE A 483 29.27 5.88 -13.70
C PHE A 483 28.54 7.24 -13.77
N SER A 484 27.73 7.57 -12.77
CA SER A 484 26.79 8.70 -12.77
C SER A 484 27.31 9.96 -12.06
N LYS A 485 28.64 10.18 -12.05
CA LYS A 485 29.34 11.23 -11.25
C LYS A 485 28.70 12.61 -11.29
N ASP A 486 28.37 13.10 -12.49
CA ASP A 486 27.83 14.46 -12.68
C ASP A 486 26.39 14.61 -12.15
N GLN A 487 25.70 13.48 -11.91
CA GLN A 487 24.33 13.43 -11.39
C GLN A 487 24.24 12.93 -9.94
N TRP A 488 25.22 12.17 -9.44
CA TRP A 488 25.24 11.57 -8.10
C TRP A 488 24.88 12.57 -6.97
N SER A 489 25.40 13.79 -7.05
CA SER A 489 25.08 14.86 -6.09
C SER A 489 23.59 15.26 -6.02
N LYS A 490 22.81 14.97 -7.08
CA LYS A 490 21.35 15.18 -7.22
C LYS A 490 20.51 13.93 -6.93
N VAL A 491 21.12 12.74 -6.86
CA VAL A 491 20.42 11.48 -6.57
C VAL A 491 20.07 11.42 -5.09
N ARG A 492 18.83 11.05 -4.78
CA ARG A 492 18.37 10.69 -3.42
C ARG A 492 18.15 9.18 -3.32
N HIS A 493 18.43 8.61 -2.16
CA HIS A 493 18.41 7.18 -1.92
C HIS A 493 17.37 6.82 -0.84
N ALA A 494 16.40 5.99 -1.18
CA ALA A 494 15.44 5.42 -0.25
C ALA A 494 15.66 3.91 -0.12
N ILE A 495 16.06 3.45 1.07
CA ILE A 495 16.21 2.03 1.39
C ILE A 495 14.97 1.58 2.15
N ILE A 496 14.30 0.53 1.68
CA ILE A 496 13.07 0.00 2.27
C ILE A 496 13.31 -1.47 2.65
N LEU A 497 13.47 -1.70 3.95
CA LEU A 497 13.79 -3.00 4.53
C LEU A 497 12.53 -3.64 5.13
N LEU A 498 12.16 -4.82 4.63
CA LEU A 498 11.04 -5.63 5.11
C LEU A 498 11.59 -6.85 5.87
N THR A 499 11.41 -6.92 7.20
CA THR A 499 12.09 -7.89 8.09
C THR A 499 11.39 -8.07 9.43
N ASP A 500 11.71 -9.12 10.20
CA ASP A 500 11.39 -9.21 11.63
C ASP A 500 12.44 -8.53 12.54
N GLY A 501 13.55 -8.05 11.96
CA GLY A 501 14.66 -7.38 12.63
C GLY A 501 15.75 -8.30 13.19
N LYS A 502 15.59 -9.63 13.12
CA LYS A 502 16.42 -10.59 13.86
C LYS A 502 17.64 -11.07 13.09
N SER A 503 18.58 -10.16 12.80
CA SER A 503 19.88 -10.54 12.26
C SER A 503 20.61 -11.50 13.21
N ASN A 504 20.75 -12.76 12.81
CA ASN A 504 21.40 -13.83 13.57
C ASN A 504 22.75 -14.27 12.95
N LEU A 505 23.05 -13.76 11.76
CA LEU A 505 24.34 -13.89 11.06
C LEU A 505 24.89 -12.52 10.68
N GLY A 506 26.19 -12.50 10.34
CA GLY A 506 26.91 -11.32 9.90
C GLY A 506 27.50 -10.49 11.05
N ALA A 507 27.96 -9.28 10.72
CA ALA A 507 28.30 -8.26 11.70
C ALA A 507 27.05 -7.44 12.06
N SER A 508 27.19 -6.40 12.91
CA SER A 508 26.05 -5.52 13.21
C SER A 508 25.58 -4.78 11.95
N PRO A 509 24.26 -4.77 11.62
CA PRO A 509 23.72 -4.01 10.49
C PRO A 509 24.06 -2.51 10.53
N LYS A 510 24.15 -1.96 11.74
CA LYS A 510 24.57 -0.58 12.05
C LYS A 510 25.94 -0.19 11.50
N LEU A 511 26.82 -1.16 11.21
CA LEU A 511 28.09 -0.90 10.54
C LEU A 511 27.92 -0.67 9.04
N ALA A 512 27.00 -1.38 8.39
CA ALA A 512 26.69 -1.17 6.97
C ALA A 512 25.92 0.14 6.75
N VAL A 513 24.98 0.48 7.65
CA VAL A 513 24.31 1.80 7.66
C VAL A 513 25.33 2.94 7.69
N ARG A 514 26.35 2.86 8.55
CA ARG A 514 27.42 3.87 8.64
C ARG A 514 28.28 4.00 7.37
N SER A 515 28.45 2.92 6.62
CA SER A 515 29.11 2.98 5.31
C SER A 515 28.26 3.72 4.29
N ILE A 516 26.95 3.46 4.27
CA ILE A 516 25.96 4.13 3.40
C ILE A 516 25.84 5.62 3.76
N GLU A 517 25.73 5.97 5.05
CA GLU A 517 25.76 7.36 5.54
C GLU A 517 27.03 8.13 5.09
N GLY A 518 28.16 7.43 5.06
CA GLY A 518 29.44 7.97 4.59
C GLY A 518 29.48 8.17 3.07
N MET A 519 28.89 7.24 2.31
CA MET A 519 28.83 7.28 0.84
C MET A 519 28.00 8.46 0.31
N VAL A 520 26.91 8.81 0.99
CA VAL A 520 26.01 9.92 0.60
C VAL A 520 26.48 11.28 1.17
N ASP A 521 27.52 11.27 2.01
CA ASP A 521 28.05 12.39 2.82
C ASP A 521 26.95 13.14 3.62
N VAL A 522 26.16 12.37 4.36
CA VAL A 522 25.05 12.84 5.22
C VAL A 522 25.48 13.98 6.17
N ARG A 523 26.78 14.07 6.51
CA ARG A 523 27.34 14.98 7.52
C ARG A 523 27.55 16.42 7.03
N GLN A 524 27.54 16.67 5.72
CA GLN A 524 27.72 18.02 5.15
C GLN A 524 26.41 18.59 4.60
N ASN A 525 25.41 18.75 5.47
CA ASN A 525 24.06 19.26 5.15
C ASN A 525 23.26 18.40 4.14
N ARG A 526 23.62 17.13 3.92
CA ARG A 526 22.94 16.20 2.98
C ARG A 526 22.03 15.17 3.65
N ASN A 527 21.54 15.43 4.87
CA ASN A 527 20.66 14.51 5.60
C ASN A 527 19.40 14.10 4.81
N ASP A 528 18.89 15.01 3.96
CA ASP A 528 17.71 14.78 3.11
C ASP A 528 17.95 13.82 1.92
N TYR A 529 19.19 13.37 1.68
CA TYR A 529 19.55 12.56 0.50
C TYR A 529 19.57 11.05 0.76
N LEU A 530 19.41 10.63 2.02
CA LEU A 530 19.32 9.22 2.41
C LEU A 530 18.16 9.02 3.40
N ASP A 531 17.30 8.05 3.11
CA ASP A 531 16.23 7.60 3.98
C ASP A 531 16.21 6.07 4.09
N ILE A 532 16.24 5.56 5.30
CA ILE A 532 16.22 4.11 5.59
C ILE A 532 14.96 3.80 6.38
N TYR A 533 13.98 3.23 5.70
CA TYR A 533 12.70 2.78 6.25
C TYR A 533 12.76 1.29 6.61
N VAL A 534 12.22 0.92 7.76
CA VAL A 534 12.17 -0.47 8.23
C VAL A 534 10.76 -0.84 8.65
N PHE A 535 10.17 -1.82 7.95
CA PHE A 535 8.83 -2.33 8.19
C PHE A 535 8.89 -3.76 8.72
N GLY A 536 8.23 -3.98 9.85
CA GLY A 536 7.97 -5.31 10.43
C GLY A 536 6.50 -5.67 10.39
N ILE A 537 6.19 -6.92 10.69
CA ILE A 537 4.80 -7.41 10.81
C ILE A 537 4.63 -8.05 12.19
N GLY A 538 3.67 -7.57 12.98
CA GLY A 538 3.45 -7.95 14.38
C GLY A 538 2.89 -9.35 14.61
N ASN A 539 2.56 -10.10 13.55
CA ASN A 539 2.35 -11.55 13.63
C ASN A 539 3.68 -12.31 13.76
N LEU A 540 4.79 -11.73 13.27
CA LEU A 540 6.15 -12.15 13.57
C LEU A 540 6.54 -11.63 14.96
N ASN A 541 7.46 -12.33 15.61
CA ASN A 541 8.05 -11.86 16.86
C ASN A 541 9.14 -10.83 16.51
N VAL A 542 8.76 -9.56 16.34
CA VAL A 542 9.63 -8.49 15.82
C VAL A 542 10.59 -7.93 16.87
N ASP A 543 11.85 -7.66 16.49
CA ASP A 543 12.81 -6.91 17.32
C ASP A 543 12.78 -5.40 16.99
N LEU A 544 11.93 -4.68 17.74
CA LEU A 544 11.79 -3.22 17.62
C LEU A 544 13.08 -2.44 17.90
N THR A 545 13.95 -2.96 18.76
CA THR A 545 15.20 -2.28 19.12
C THR A 545 16.20 -2.41 17.97
N ALA A 546 16.34 -3.59 17.35
CA ALA A 546 17.18 -3.79 16.18
C ALA A 546 16.70 -2.96 14.97
N MET A 547 15.40 -2.90 14.70
CA MET A 547 14.85 -2.02 13.64
C MET A 547 15.19 -0.54 13.90
N ASN A 548 15.04 -0.07 15.15
CA ASN A 548 15.39 1.29 15.55
C ASN A 548 16.92 1.54 15.63
N GLU A 549 17.78 0.55 15.39
CA GLU A 549 19.22 0.76 15.15
C GLU A 549 19.57 0.93 13.67
N ILE A 550 18.66 0.56 12.76
CA ILE A 550 18.87 0.56 11.29
C ILE A 550 18.19 1.77 10.64
N ALA A 551 16.98 2.10 11.07
CA ALA A 551 16.18 3.17 10.45
C ALA A 551 16.75 4.57 10.67
N SER A 552 16.48 5.48 9.71
CA SER A 552 16.80 6.91 9.83
C SER A 552 16.09 7.56 11.01
N LYS A 553 16.66 8.66 11.53
CA LYS A 553 16.14 9.37 12.71
C LYS A 553 16.07 10.88 12.47
N LYS A 554 15.10 11.31 11.68
CA LYS A 554 14.91 12.71 11.29
C LYS A 554 13.85 13.41 12.15
N SER A 555 13.94 14.73 12.28
CA SER A 555 13.03 15.50 13.15
C SER A 555 11.69 15.73 12.46
N GLY A 556 10.61 15.28 13.09
CA GLY A 556 9.25 15.37 12.56
C GLY A 556 8.89 14.31 11.51
N GLU A 557 9.64 13.21 11.44
CA GLU A 557 9.36 12.06 10.56
C GLU A 557 9.39 10.73 11.34
N ARG A 558 8.88 9.65 10.72
CA ARG A 558 8.97 8.28 11.23
C ARG A 558 9.49 7.32 10.16
N HIS A 559 10.51 6.53 10.53
CA HIS A 559 11.13 5.54 9.64
C HIS A 559 10.99 4.08 10.12
N VAL A 560 10.33 3.84 11.26
CA VAL A 560 10.03 2.50 11.81
C VAL A 560 8.53 2.28 11.94
N PHE A 561 8.05 1.19 11.32
CA PHE A 561 6.64 0.79 11.31
C PHE A 561 6.51 -0.72 11.58
N VAL A 562 5.48 -1.12 12.31
CA VAL A 562 5.13 -2.54 12.53
C VAL A 562 3.65 -2.75 12.26
N MET A 563 3.31 -3.43 11.17
CA MET A 563 1.92 -3.62 10.74
C MET A 563 1.27 -4.77 11.50
N GLU A 564 -0.03 -4.70 11.79
CA GLU A 564 -0.76 -5.78 12.49
C GLU A 564 -0.62 -7.14 11.78
N ASN A 565 -0.72 -7.11 10.45
CA ASN A 565 -0.68 -8.25 9.56
C ASN A 565 -0.14 -7.82 8.18
N PRO A 566 0.25 -8.76 7.30
CA PRO A 566 0.81 -8.42 5.99
C PRO A 566 -0.17 -7.69 5.05
N GLN A 567 -1.48 -7.92 5.21
CA GLN A 567 -2.50 -7.28 4.36
C GLN A 567 -2.64 -5.79 4.65
N GLU A 568 -2.52 -5.35 5.91
CA GLU A 568 -2.46 -3.93 6.25
C GLU A 568 -1.17 -3.24 5.74
N LEU A 569 -0.06 -3.97 5.54
CA LEU A 569 1.12 -3.42 4.85
C LEU A 569 0.83 -3.16 3.36
N LYS A 570 0.24 -4.14 2.66
CA LYS A 570 -0.16 -4.00 1.25
C LYS A 570 -1.12 -2.82 1.07
N LYS A 571 -2.18 -2.77 1.88
CA LYS A 571 -3.15 -1.68 1.92
C LYS A 571 -2.51 -0.32 2.23
N ALA A 572 -1.55 -0.26 3.15
CA ALA A 572 -0.80 0.97 3.44
C ALA A 572 -0.02 1.49 2.23
N PHE A 573 0.44 0.60 1.35
CA PHE A 573 1.16 0.95 0.11
C PHE A 573 0.20 1.27 -1.06
N GLU A 574 -0.97 0.62 -1.13
CA GLU A 574 -2.06 0.95 -2.07
C GLU A 574 -2.64 2.35 -1.80
N ASP A 575 -3.01 2.62 -0.54
CA ASP A 575 -3.56 3.90 -0.08
C ASP A 575 -2.48 5.01 0.04
N LEU A 576 -1.18 4.67 0.00
CA LEU A 576 -0.05 5.51 0.45
C LEU A 576 -0.08 6.96 -0.05
N LEU A 577 -0.44 7.13 -1.32
CA LEU A 577 -0.33 8.39 -2.04
C LEU A 577 -1.69 8.71 -2.66
N ASP A 578 -2.31 9.79 -2.16
CA ASP A 578 -3.64 10.23 -2.60
C ASP A 578 -3.51 11.15 -3.82
N PRO A 579 -4.31 10.94 -4.89
CA PRO A 579 -4.39 11.89 -5.99
C PRO A 579 -4.87 13.30 -5.61
N ARG A 580 -5.17 13.61 -4.34
CA ARG A 580 -5.36 14.98 -3.88
C ARG A 580 -4.07 15.81 -3.89
N ASP A 581 -2.96 15.22 -3.49
CA ASP A 581 -1.83 15.97 -2.93
C ASP A 581 -0.71 16.25 -3.96
N LEU A 582 -1.10 16.45 -5.23
CA LEU A 582 -0.22 16.42 -6.41
C LEU A 582 -0.66 17.43 -7.48
N GLU A 583 -0.05 18.60 -7.61
CA GLU A 583 -0.47 19.59 -8.61
C GLU A 583 -0.10 19.18 -10.06
N ASP A 584 -0.85 19.66 -11.05
CA ASP A 584 -0.70 19.47 -12.52
C ASP A 584 -0.53 18.06 -13.13
N ILE A 585 -0.40 16.98 -12.35
CA ILE A 585 -0.25 15.61 -12.87
C ILE A 585 -1.53 15.15 -13.61
N CYS A 586 -1.40 14.88 -14.93
CA CYS A 586 -2.46 14.38 -15.80
C CYS A 586 -2.76 12.89 -15.64
N GLY A 587 -3.95 12.44 -16.04
CA GLY A 587 -4.32 11.03 -16.21
C GLY A 587 -4.33 10.19 -14.93
N LEU A 588 -4.19 10.81 -13.76
CA LEU A 588 -4.19 10.12 -12.47
C LEU A 588 -5.64 9.97 -11.94
N SER A 589 -5.99 8.78 -11.45
CA SER A 589 -7.26 8.52 -10.76
C SER A 589 -7.05 7.88 -9.38
N ASN A 590 -8.05 7.96 -8.53
CA ASN A 590 -8.10 7.19 -7.29
C ASN A 590 -8.65 5.78 -7.60
N TYR A 591 -7.87 4.74 -7.28
CA TYR A 591 -8.23 3.34 -7.53
C TYR A 591 -8.98 2.66 -6.39
N SER A 592 -9.00 3.26 -5.18
CA SER A 592 -9.63 2.69 -3.99
C SER A 592 -11.09 2.33 -4.25
N ASP A 593 -11.52 1.12 -3.85
CA ASP A 593 -12.88 0.64 -4.09
C ASP A 593 -13.95 1.62 -3.61
N ASN A 594 -13.71 2.25 -2.46
CA ASN A 594 -14.60 3.22 -1.82
C ASN A 594 -14.62 4.62 -2.48
N ALA A 595 -13.76 4.89 -3.47
CA ALA A 595 -13.66 6.21 -4.09
C ALA A 595 -14.91 6.57 -4.92
N ARG A 596 -15.34 7.83 -4.85
CA ARG A 596 -16.49 8.38 -5.60
C ARG A 596 -16.19 8.38 -7.10
N TRP A 597 -17.23 8.33 -7.95
CA TRP A 597 -17.07 8.20 -9.41
C TRP A 597 -16.20 9.28 -10.06
N ASP A 598 -16.14 10.49 -9.49
CA ASP A 598 -15.32 11.63 -9.91
C ASP A 598 -13.92 11.62 -9.30
N GLN A 599 -13.67 10.84 -8.25
CA GLN A 599 -12.31 10.48 -7.81
C GLN A 599 -11.72 9.37 -8.70
N LYS A 600 -12.58 8.44 -9.17
CA LYS A 600 -12.21 7.40 -10.15
C LYS A 600 -12.07 7.92 -11.58
N ASN A 601 -12.69 9.07 -11.91
CA ASN A 601 -12.68 9.69 -13.23
C ASN A 601 -12.59 11.24 -13.17
N PRO A 602 -11.51 11.83 -12.60
CA PRO A 602 -11.44 13.26 -12.29
C PRO A 602 -11.34 14.19 -13.51
N TRP A 603 -11.13 13.65 -14.71
CA TRP A 603 -11.20 14.39 -15.98
C TRP A 603 -12.61 14.46 -16.57
N HIS A 604 -13.59 13.72 -16.03
CA HIS A 604 -14.90 13.55 -16.67
C HIS A 604 -15.74 14.82 -16.66
N VAL A 605 -16.10 15.31 -17.86
CA VAL A 605 -16.91 16.51 -18.03
C VAL A 605 -18.33 16.15 -18.46
N ARG A 606 -19.32 16.81 -17.86
CA ARG A 606 -20.70 16.81 -18.35
C ARG A 606 -21.02 18.16 -18.98
N LEU A 607 -21.40 18.16 -20.26
CA LEU A 607 -21.84 19.36 -20.98
C LEU A 607 -23.37 19.43 -20.93
N GLN A 608 -23.91 20.52 -20.38
CA GLN A 608 -25.33 20.70 -20.13
C GLN A 608 -25.82 22.01 -20.76
N ASN A 609 -26.92 21.95 -21.51
CA ASN A 609 -27.68 23.14 -21.90
C ASN A 609 -29.01 23.16 -21.14
N PRO A 610 -29.29 24.18 -20.29
CA PRO A 610 -30.48 24.21 -19.45
C PRO A 610 -31.78 24.41 -20.25
N TYR A 611 -31.71 24.88 -21.49
CA TYR A 611 -32.87 25.06 -22.38
C TYR A 611 -33.15 23.83 -23.26
N HIS A 612 -32.20 22.88 -23.34
CA HIS A 612 -32.30 21.67 -24.15
C HIS A 612 -31.82 20.45 -23.36
N MET A 613 -32.66 19.98 -22.44
CA MET A 613 -32.32 18.90 -21.49
C MET A 613 -31.99 17.55 -22.18
N ASP A 614 -32.45 17.32 -23.41
CA ASP A 614 -32.09 16.16 -24.22
C ASP A 614 -30.72 16.27 -24.92
N SER A 615 -30.15 17.47 -25.07
CA SER A 615 -28.83 17.66 -25.71
C SER A 615 -27.70 17.70 -24.67
N THR A 616 -27.55 16.62 -23.90
CA THR A 616 -26.35 16.44 -23.05
C THR A 616 -25.22 15.82 -23.85
N CYS A 617 -24.00 16.30 -23.66
CA CYS A 617 -22.78 15.63 -24.14
C CYS A 617 -21.81 15.40 -22.97
N ARG A 618 -20.69 14.73 -23.25
CA ARG A 618 -19.53 14.61 -22.36
C ARG A 618 -18.31 15.32 -22.94
N GLY A 619 -17.25 15.34 -22.17
CA GLY A 619 -15.93 15.85 -22.56
C GLY A 619 -14.88 15.35 -21.59
N ALA A 620 -13.62 15.73 -21.82
CA ALA A 620 -12.54 15.53 -20.88
C ALA A 620 -11.82 16.86 -20.60
N LEU A 621 -11.49 17.10 -19.33
CA LEU A 621 -10.58 18.17 -18.93
C LEU A 621 -9.17 17.78 -19.39
N ILE A 622 -8.47 18.68 -20.09
CA ILE A 622 -7.10 18.42 -20.63
C ILE A 622 -6.06 19.41 -20.11
N SER A 623 -6.49 20.49 -19.46
CA SER A 623 -5.67 21.42 -18.66
C SER A 623 -6.59 22.22 -17.73
N SER A 624 -6.06 23.12 -16.91
CA SER A 624 -6.86 23.93 -15.97
C SER A 624 -7.85 24.87 -16.68
N THR A 625 -7.66 25.20 -17.96
CA THR A 625 -8.52 26.10 -18.74
C THR A 625 -9.21 25.48 -19.96
N TRP A 626 -8.92 24.21 -20.31
CA TRP A 626 -9.42 23.61 -21.56
C TRP A 626 -10.11 22.27 -21.36
N VAL A 627 -11.27 22.13 -22.02
CA VAL A 627 -12.03 20.87 -22.17
C VAL A 627 -12.06 20.47 -23.64
N LEU A 628 -11.83 19.17 -23.89
CA LEU A 628 -11.94 18.54 -25.21
C LEU A 628 -13.29 17.80 -25.33
N THR A 629 -13.95 17.92 -26.48
CA THR A 629 -15.25 17.28 -26.77
C THR A 629 -15.46 17.11 -28.30
N ALA A 630 -16.63 16.62 -28.71
CA ALA A 630 -17.05 16.51 -30.10
C ALA A 630 -17.74 17.80 -30.59
N ALA A 631 -17.61 18.12 -31.88
CA ALA A 631 -18.19 19.33 -32.45
C ALA A 631 -19.71 19.20 -32.67
N HIS A 632 -20.21 18.00 -32.99
CA HIS A 632 -21.61 17.78 -33.32
C HIS A 632 -22.58 18.09 -32.18
N CYS A 633 -22.11 18.02 -30.93
CA CYS A 633 -22.82 18.37 -29.70
C CYS A 633 -23.49 19.75 -29.76
N PHE A 634 -22.99 20.66 -30.59
CA PHE A 634 -23.45 22.04 -30.69
C PHE A 634 -24.09 22.38 -32.05
N ASN A 635 -24.29 21.41 -32.96
CA ASN A 635 -24.76 21.68 -34.34
C ASN A 635 -26.10 22.41 -34.42
N HIS A 636 -26.98 22.20 -33.43
CA HIS A 636 -28.28 22.87 -33.35
C HIS A 636 -28.21 24.25 -32.68
N LEU A 637 -27.09 24.59 -32.03
CA LEU A 637 -26.97 25.73 -31.11
C LEU A 637 -25.61 26.43 -31.26
N LYS A 638 -25.50 27.33 -32.25
CA LYS A 638 -24.28 28.12 -32.51
C LYS A 638 -23.81 28.96 -31.31
N ASN A 639 -24.70 29.32 -30.39
CA ASN A 639 -24.37 30.13 -29.21
C ASN A 639 -24.05 29.24 -27.98
N THR A 640 -22.79 29.28 -27.52
CA THR A 640 -22.32 28.57 -26.33
C THR A 640 -22.60 29.27 -25.00
N SER A 641 -23.10 30.52 -24.99
CA SER A 641 -23.31 31.32 -23.76
C SER A 641 -24.22 30.67 -22.72
N ASN A 642 -25.13 29.79 -23.16
CA ASN A 642 -26.06 29.05 -22.29
C ASN A 642 -25.53 27.69 -21.83
N TRP A 643 -24.40 27.21 -22.38
CA TRP A 643 -23.85 25.90 -22.05
C TRP A 643 -23.00 25.96 -20.78
N ILE A 644 -23.19 24.95 -19.93
CA ILE A 644 -22.51 24.80 -18.65
C ILE A 644 -21.62 23.56 -18.71
N VAL A 645 -20.34 23.76 -18.42
CA VAL A 645 -19.35 22.72 -18.13
C VAL A 645 -19.52 22.31 -16.67
N VAL A 646 -19.71 21.02 -16.40
CA VAL A 646 -19.80 20.49 -15.02
C VAL A 646 -18.66 19.51 -14.74
N LEU A 647 -17.91 19.78 -13.66
CA LEU A 647 -16.68 19.11 -13.21
C LEU A 647 -16.79 18.68 -11.74
N GLY A 648 -16.08 17.62 -11.32
CA GLY A 648 -16.07 17.15 -9.92
C GLY A 648 -17.46 16.86 -9.34
N GLY A 649 -18.40 16.47 -10.21
CA GLY A 649 -19.83 16.30 -9.92
C GLY A 649 -20.64 17.59 -9.71
N GLU A 650 -20.04 18.68 -9.24
CA GLU A 650 -20.75 19.85 -8.69
C GLU A 650 -20.28 21.22 -9.20
N ILE A 651 -19.02 21.39 -9.62
CA ILE A 651 -18.49 22.68 -10.06
C ILE A 651 -19.04 23.02 -11.45
N ARG A 652 -19.60 24.23 -11.61
CA ARG A 652 -20.30 24.68 -12.83
C ARG A 652 -19.60 25.91 -13.41
N ILE A 653 -19.11 25.82 -14.64
CA ILE A 653 -18.32 26.87 -15.31
C ILE A 653 -18.89 27.14 -16.71
N LYS A 654 -18.84 28.40 -17.16
CA LYS A 654 -19.25 28.79 -18.52
C LYS A 654 -18.13 28.61 -19.54
N ILE A 655 -18.51 28.44 -20.79
CA ILE A 655 -17.59 28.43 -21.93
C ILE A 655 -17.27 29.87 -22.33
N LYS A 656 -15.99 30.26 -22.25
CA LYS A 656 -15.45 31.56 -22.68
C LYS A 656 -15.39 31.69 -24.19
N ARG A 657 -14.89 30.65 -24.86
CA ARG A 657 -14.97 30.46 -26.31
C ARG A 657 -14.96 28.97 -26.65
N ARG A 658 -15.49 28.65 -27.83
CA ARG A 658 -15.43 27.34 -28.46
C ARG A 658 -14.61 27.46 -29.75
N ILE A 659 -13.81 26.44 -30.03
CA ILE A 659 -13.01 26.32 -31.26
C ILE A 659 -13.31 24.92 -31.83
N ASP A 660 -13.89 24.86 -33.02
CA ASP A 660 -14.04 23.61 -33.77
C ASP A 660 -12.83 23.40 -34.71
N HIS A 661 -12.65 22.18 -35.19
CA HIS A 661 -11.73 21.93 -36.30
C HIS A 661 -12.22 22.62 -37.57
N GLU A 662 -11.35 23.32 -38.31
CA GLU A 662 -11.77 24.18 -39.44
C GLU A 662 -12.34 23.38 -40.62
N LEU A 663 -11.98 22.10 -40.72
CA LEU A 663 -12.52 21.16 -41.71
C LEU A 663 -13.82 20.45 -41.26
N TYR A 664 -14.32 20.71 -40.05
CA TYR A 664 -15.55 20.07 -39.56
C TYR A 664 -16.79 20.59 -40.30
N ASN A 665 -17.49 19.69 -41.00
CA ASN A 665 -18.75 20.02 -41.65
C ASN A 665 -19.65 18.78 -41.80
N ILE A 666 -20.61 18.63 -40.88
CA ILE A 666 -21.57 17.50 -40.88
C ILE A 666 -22.41 17.39 -42.16
N ARG A 667 -22.49 18.44 -43.00
CA ARG A 667 -23.24 18.43 -44.28
C ARG A 667 -22.36 18.43 -45.53
N ALA A 668 -21.05 18.22 -45.39
CA ALA A 668 -20.10 18.28 -46.52
C ALA A 668 -20.49 17.33 -47.68
N LYS A 669 -21.10 16.19 -47.37
CA LYS A 669 -21.47 15.14 -48.34
C LYS A 669 -22.97 14.99 -48.60
N THR A 670 -23.81 15.95 -48.20
CA THR A 670 -25.26 15.86 -48.43
C THR A 670 -25.64 15.80 -49.93
N ALA A 671 -24.84 16.41 -50.81
CA ALA A 671 -24.98 16.28 -52.26
C ALA A 671 -24.67 14.86 -52.81
N GLN A 672 -23.97 14.03 -52.03
CA GLN A 672 -23.66 12.62 -52.33
C GLN A 672 -24.66 11.65 -51.66
N GLY A 673 -25.78 12.17 -51.12
CA GLY A 673 -26.78 11.39 -50.38
C GLY A 673 -26.43 11.10 -48.92
N ILE A 674 -25.23 11.47 -48.47
CA ILE A 674 -24.72 11.25 -47.11
C ILE A 674 -25.23 12.40 -46.21
N GLN A 675 -26.25 12.12 -45.40
CA GLN A 675 -26.95 13.14 -44.61
C GLN A 675 -26.10 13.78 -43.50
N GLU A 676 -25.23 12.98 -42.88
CA GLU A 676 -24.33 13.37 -41.80
C GLU A 676 -22.91 12.88 -42.13
N PHE A 677 -21.89 13.69 -41.88
CA PHE A 677 -20.48 13.35 -42.15
C PHE A 677 -19.58 13.81 -41.00
N TYR A 678 -19.13 12.87 -40.18
CA TYR A 678 -18.49 13.15 -38.88
C TYR A 678 -16.96 13.33 -38.94
N ASP A 679 -16.36 13.51 -40.12
CA ASP A 679 -14.90 13.74 -40.22
C ASP A 679 -14.52 15.04 -39.49
N TYR A 680 -13.42 15.01 -38.74
CA TYR A 680 -12.97 16.08 -37.85
C TYR A 680 -13.99 16.54 -36.78
N ASP A 681 -14.85 15.64 -36.28
CA ASP A 681 -15.82 15.92 -35.21
C ASP A 681 -15.18 16.14 -33.82
N ILE A 682 -14.44 17.25 -33.68
CA ILE A 682 -13.69 17.61 -32.47
C ILE A 682 -13.77 19.11 -32.19
N SER A 683 -13.86 19.46 -30.91
CA SER A 683 -14.05 20.83 -30.43
C SER A 683 -13.35 21.06 -29.10
N LEU A 684 -12.74 22.24 -28.95
CA LEU A 684 -12.07 22.74 -27.75
C LEU A 684 -12.91 23.83 -27.11
N LEU A 685 -13.12 23.73 -25.79
CA LEU A 685 -13.86 24.69 -24.99
C LEU A 685 -12.88 25.35 -24.01
N GLU A 686 -12.68 26.66 -24.13
CA GLU A 686 -11.96 27.43 -23.12
C GLU A 686 -12.93 27.80 -21.99
N LEU A 687 -12.50 27.60 -20.74
CA LEU A 687 -13.27 27.94 -19.55
C LEU A 687 -13.23 29.44 -19.24
N GLU A 688 -14.31 29.97 -18.65
CA GLU A 688 -14.38 31.37 -18.17
C GLU A 688 -13.34 31.67 -17.08
N LYS A 689 -12.95 30.66 -16.30
CA LYS A 689 -11.93 30.70 -15.24
C LYS A 689 -11.14 29.39 -15.23
N PRO A 690 -9.86 29.40 -14.83
CA PRO A 690 -9.12 28.16 -14.56
C PRO A 690 -9.77 27.39 -13.41
N VAL A 691 -9.58 26.07 -13.38
CA VAL A 691 -9.88 25.22 -12.22
C VAL A 691 -8.60 24.85 -11.47
N SER A 692 -8.65 24.94 -10.15
CA SER A 692 -7.69 24.27 -9.26
C SER A 692 -7.87 22.76 -9.38
N PHE A 693 -6.77 22.02 -9.44
CA PHE A 693 -6.80 20.56 -9.44
C PHE A 693 -6.92 19.99 -8.02
N GLY A 694 -7.17 18.68 -7.95
CA GLY A 694 -7.24 17.93 -6.70
C GLY A 694 -7.89 16.57 -6.91
N GLY A 695 -8.28 15.90 -5.83
CA GLY A 695 -8.75 14.51 -5.88
C GLY A 695 -10.05 14.23 -6.65
N ARG A 696 -10.73 15.24 -7.20
CA ARG A 696 -11.99 15.13 -7.97
C ARG A 696 -11.98 15.86 -9.32
N ILE A 697 -10.91 16.62 -9.62
CA ILE A 697 -10.77 17.44 -10.84
C ILE A 697 -9.30 17.40 -11.26
N ARG A 698 -9.00 16.76 -12.39
CA ARG A 698 -7.65 16.59 -12.96
C ARG A 698 -7.72 16.55 -14.49
N PRO A 699 -6.67 16.94 -15.22
CA PRO A 699 -6.63 16.74 -16.65
C PRO A 699 -6.39 15.25 -16.98
N ILE A 700 -6.88 14.74 -18.11
CA ILE A 700 -6.41 13.47 -18.68
C ILE A 700 -5.13 13.71 -19.50
N CYS A 701 -4.25 12.71 -19.61
CA CYS A 701 -3.03 12.89 -20.41
C CYS A 701 -3.37 12.92 -21.92
N LEU A 702 -2.92 13.97 -22.60
CA LEU A 702 -3.11 14.17 -24.04
C LEU A 702 -1.89 13.61 -24.82
N PRO A 703 -2.09 12.82 -25.89
CA PRO A 703 -0.98 12.25 -26.66
C PRO A 703 -0.03 13.31 -27.24
N CYS A 704 1.23 12.91 -27.38
CA CYS A 704 2.33 13.73 -27.88
C CYS A 704 2.62 15.03 -27.09
N THR A 705 2.26 15.04 -25.79
CA THR A 705 2.67 16.08 -24.83
C THR A 705 3.78 15.57 -23.90
N GLU A 706 4.63 16.48 -23.39
CA GLU A 706 5.67 16.13 -22.41
C GLU A 706 5.07 15.44 -21.17
N GLY A 707 3.93 15.93 -20.68
CA GLY A 707 3.23 15.33 -19.53
C GLY A 707 2.80 13.88 -19.79
N ALA A 708 2.42 13.55 -21.03
CA ALA A 708 2.18 12.17 -21.42
C ALA A 708 3.48 11.35 -21.59
N SER A 709 4.58 11.95 -22.06
CA SER A 709 5.87 11.25 -22.19
C SER A 709 6.38 10.81 -20.83
N ARG A 710 6.37 11.73 -19.86
CA ARG A 710 6.82 11.46 -18.49
C ARG A 710 5.87 10.52 -17.74
N ALA A 711 4.55 10.60 -18.01
CA ALA A 711 3.57 9.62 -17.54
C ALA A 711 3.80 8.19 -18.08
N MET A 712 4.44 8.04 -19.24
CA MET A 712 4.87 6.74 -19.80
C MET A 712 6.35 6.44 -19.53
N LYS A 713 7.04 7.26 -18.71
CA LYS A 713 8.50 7.23 -18.43
C LYS A 713 9.40 7.24 -19.68
N LYS A 714 8.94 7.82 -20.79
CA LYS A 714 9.73 7.90 -22.02
C LYS A 714 10.75 9.03 -21.94
N LYS A 715 11.98 8.80 -22.46
CA LYS A 715 13.16 9.64 -22.19
C LYS A 715 12.99 11.06 -22.77
N PRO A 716 13.21 12.12 -21.98
CA PRO A 716 12.93 13.49 -22.40
C PRO A 716 13.86 13.94 -23.53
N GLY A 717 13.35 14.75 -24.46
CA GLY A 717 14.10 15.28 -25.60
C GLY A 717 14.31 14.29 -26.76
N THR A 718 14.28 12.98 -26.53
CA THR A 718 14.38 11.94 -27.58
C THR A 718 13.04 11.33 -27.99
N THR A 719 12.05 11.31 -27.10
CA THR A 719 10.73 10.69 -27.35
C THR A 719 9.89 11.47 -28.35
N THR A 720 9.21 10.75 -29.24
CA THR A 720 8.43 11.33 -30.34
C THR A 720 6.92 11.04 -30.25
N CYS A 721 6.12 11.78 -31.03
CA CYS A 721 4.69 11.53 -31.19
C CYS A 721 4.41 10.15 -31.81
N ARG A 722 5.33 9.65 -32.65
CA ARG A 722 5.24 8.30 -33.23
C ARG A 722 5.43 7.23 -32.17
N ASP A 723 6.36 7.42 -31.23
CA ASP A 723 6.56 6.53 -30.08
C ASP A 723 5.29 6.45 -29.22
N HIS A 724 4.63 7.59 -28.97
CA HIS A 724 3.37 7.62 -28.23
C HIS A 724 2.25 6.84 -28.94
N GLU A 725 2.19 6.87 -30.27
CA GLU A 725 1.21 6.09 -31.04
C GLU A 725 1.53 4.59 -30.98
N LEU A 726 2.81 4.21 -31.02
CA LEU A 726 3.24 2.82 -30.84
C LEU A 726 2.95 2.30 -29.43
N GLU A 727 3.28 3.06 -28.39
CA GLU A 727 3.04 2.69 -26.99
C GLU A 727 1.54 2.48 -26.70
N LEU A 728 0.70 3.43 -27.10
CA LEU A 728 -0.72 3.40 -26.78
C LEU A 728 -1.54 2.52 -27.73
N LEU A 729 -1.15 2.37 -29.02
CA LEU A 729 -1.97 1.70 -30.05
C LEU A 729 -1.25 0.55 -30.81
N SER A 730 -0.16 -0.01 -30.28
CA SER A 730 0.59 -1.13 -30.90
C SER A 730 -0.21 -2.42 -31.11
N PHE A 731 -1.12 -2.78 -30.21
CA PHE A 731 -1.83 -4.07 -30.27
C PHE A 731 -2.96 -4.08 -31.31
N GLU A 732 -3.21 -5.23 -31.96
CA GLU A 732 -4.28 -5.36 -32.97
C GLU A 732 -5.68 -5.12 -32.37
N LYS A 733 -5.86 -5.48 -31.10
CA LYS A 733 -7.01 -5.15 -30.27
C LYS A 733 -6.46 -4.49 -29.01
N VAL A 734 -6.59 -3.17 -28.91
CA VAL A 734 -6.10 -2.40 -27.75
C VAL A 734 -7.22 -2.31 -26.71
N PRO A 735 -7.03 -2.80 -25.46
CA PRO A 735 -7.97 -2.53 -24.38
C PRO A 735 -8.08 -1.02 -24.12
N ALA A 736 -9.30 -0.52 -24.07
CA ALA A 736 -9.58 0.89 -23.83
C ALA A 736 -10.91 1.05 -23.07
N GLU A 737 -11.11 2.21 -22.47
CA GLU A 737 -12.30 2.54 -21.68
C GLU A 737 -12.95 3.84 -22.15
N PHE A 738 -14.25 3.95 -21.89
CA PHE A 738 -14.98 5.21 -21.89
C PHE A 738 -15.88 5.35 -20.66
N ILE A 739 -16.38 6.55 -20.36
CA ILE A 739 -17.21 6.81 -19.17
C ILE A 739 -18.68 6.99 -19.56
N SER A 740 -19.54 6.20 -18.94
CA SER A 740 -20.97 6.10 -19.23
C SER A 740 -21.82 7.27 -18.71
N LEU A 741 -23.10 7.28 -19.11
CA LEU A 741 -24.11 8.22 -18.61
C LEU A 741 -24.18 8.26 -17.07
N ASP A 742 -24.03 7.11 -16.41
CA ASP A 742 -24.05 6.93 -14.94
C ASP A 742 -22.64 6.92 -14.30
N HIS A 743 -21.62 7.41 -15.02
CA HIS A 743 -20.26 7.64 -14.52
C HIS A 743 -19.44 6.39 -14.20
N LYS A 744 -19.92 5.20 -14.57
CA LYS A 744 -19.12 3.97 -14.60
C LYS A 744 -18.21 3.96 -15.83
N ARG A 745 -17.00 3.41 -15.69
CA ARG A 745 -16.16 3.06 -16.84
C ARG A 745 -16.73 1.86 -17.58
N MET A 746 -16.48 1.80 -18.88
CA MET A 746 -17.02 0.81 -19.80
C MET A 746 -15.91 0.32 -20.73
N ASN A 747 -15.64 -0.99 -20.71
CA ASN A 747 -14.60 -1.61 -21.52
C ASN A 747 -14.98 -1.65 -23.01
N VAL A 748 -14.00 -1.40 -23.88
CA VAL A 748 -14.05 -1.59 -25.33
C VAL A 748 -12.67 -2.08 -25.84
N GLN A 749 -12.60 -2.50 -27.11
CA GLN A 749 -11.33 -2.80 -27.77
C GLN A 749 -11.18 -1.99 -29.05
N ILE A 750 -10.15 -1.16 -29.12
CA ILE A 750 -9.83 -0.43 -30.35
C ILE A 750 -9.23 -1.42 -31.35
N LYS A 751 -9.87 -1.57 -32.51
CA LYS A 751 -9.47 -2.51 -33.55
C LYS A 751 -8.48 -1.82 -34.49
N THR A 752 -7.20 -2.17 -34.39
CA THR A 752 -6.11 -1.60 -35.21
C THR A 752 -5.63 -2.61 -36.26
N LYS A 753 -4.57 -2.27 -37.01
CA LYS A 753 -3.83 -3.19 -37.90
C LYS A 753 -4.77 -4.06 -38.76
N ARG A 754 -4.72 -5.39 -38.63
CA ARG A 754 -5.51 -6.35 -39.44
C ARG A 754 -7.00 -6.40 -39.06
N SER A 755 -7.35 -6.03 -37.83
CA SER A 755 -8.74 -5.97 -37.37
C SER A 755 -9.45 -4.65 -37.73
N ARG A 756 -8.73 -3.57 -38.09
CA ARG A 756 -9.35 -2.28 -38.45
C ARG A 756 -10.35 -2.39 -39.61
N PRO A 757 -10.04 -3.01 -40.77
CA PRO A 757 -10.96 -3.02 -41.92
C PRO A 757 -12.30 -3.71 -41.61
N THR A 758 -12.27 -4.82 -40.85
CA THR A 758 -13.46 -5.55 -40.40
C THR A 758 -14.27 -4.78 -39.35
N CYS A 759 -13.63 -3.91 -38.56
CA CYS A 759 -14.33 -2.97 -37.71
C CYS A 759 -15.01 -1.88 -38.57
N VAL A 760 -14.23 -1.20 -39.41
CA VAL A 760 -14.65 -0.08 -40.25
C VAL A 760 -15.80 -0.44 -41.18
N SER A 761 -15.74 -1.58 -41.89
CA SER A 761 -16.80 -2.00 -42.82
C SER A 761 -18.18 -2.17 -42.16
N GLY A 762 -18.22 -2.37 -40.84
CA GLY A 762 -19.46 -2.34 -40.05
C GLY A 762 -20.18 -0.99 -40.02
N ALA A 763 -19.59 0.08 -40.56
CA ALA A 763 -20.24 1.37 -40.78
C ALA A 763 -21.32 1.33 -41.89
N ILE A 764 -21.26 0.40 -42.85
CA ILE A 764 -22.28 0.26 -43.92
C ILE A 764 -23.54 -0.41 -43.35
N GLN A 765 -24.17 0.27 -42.40
CA GLN A 765 -25.40 -0.10 -41.70
C GLN A 765 -26.17 1.18 -41.38
N LYS A 766 -27.51 1.11 -41.32
CA LYS A 766 -28.37 2.22 -40.84
C LYS A 766 -28.17 3.51 -41.65
N ILE A 767 -27.52 4.55 -41.10
CA ILE A 767 -27.40 5.87 -41.75
C ILE A 767 -26.54 5.86 -43.02
N TYR A 768 -25.68 4.85 -43.20
CA TYR A 768 -24.84 4.67 -44.38
C TYR A 768 -25.18 3.39 -45.16
N SER A 769 -26.41 2.86 -45.04
CA SER A 769 -26.85 1.65 -45.77
C SER A 769 -26.72 1.74 -47.30
N ASN A 770 -26.67 2.96 -47.83
CA ASN A 770 -26.66 3.25 -49.26
C ASN A 770 -25.26 3.66 -49.77
N VAL A 771 -24.25 3.65 -48.90
CA VAL A 771 -22.87 4.02 -49.25
C VAL A 771 -22.14 2.78 -49.75
N SER A 772 -21.56 2.85 -50.96
CA SER A 772 -20.87 1.72 -51.60
C SER A 772 -19.42 1.54 -51.15
N ASN A 773 -18.70 2.63 -50.87
CA ASN A 773 -17.36 2.59 -50.30
C ASN A 773 -17.33 3.19 -48.89
N VAL A 774 -16.92 2.39 -47.90
CA VAL A 774 -16.87 2.81 -46.49
C VAL A 774 -15.90 3.98 -46.24
N ASP A 775 -14.83 4.08 -47.03
CA ASP A 775 -13.82 5.14 -46.89
C ASP A 775 -14.39 6.54 -47.19
N GLU A 776 -15.56 6.62 -47.83
CA GLU A 776 -16.29 7.87 -48.03
C GLU A 776 -16.91 8.44 -46.75
N VAL A 777 -17.09 7.63 -45.71
CA VAL A 777 -17.74 8.01 -44.44
C VAL A 777 -16.90 7.69 -43.20
N VAL A 778 -16.00 6.70 -43.27
CA VAL A 778 -15.02 6.40 -42.22
C VAL A 778 -13.61 6.67 -42.74
N THR A 779 -13.13 7.88 -42.47
CA THR A 779 -11.77 8.31 -42.80
C THR A 779 -10.71 7.74 -41.85
N ASP A 780 -9.43 7.93 -42.16
CA ASP A 780 -8.33 7.53 -41.27
C ASP A 780 -8.26 8.29 -39.95
N ARG A 781 -9.02 9.39 -39.81
CA ARG A 781 -9.21 10.08 -38.52
C ARG A 781 -9.95 9.20 -37.50
N PHE A 782 -10.64 8.14 -37.91
CA PHE A 782 -11.43 7.30 -37.01
C PHE A 782 -10.69 6.07 -36.45
N LEU A 783 -10.70 5.97 -35.12
CA LEU A 783 -10.62 4.72 -34.37
C LEU A 783 -12.00 4.03 -34.39
N CYS A 784 -12.01 2.71 -34.20
CA CYS A 784 -13.24 1.89 -34.24
C CYS A 784 -13.20 0.80 -33.16
N SER A 785 -14.35 0.53 -32.52
CA SER A 785 -14.52 -0.59 -31.57
C SER A 785 -15.85 -1.34 -31.78
N GLY A 786 -16.06 -2.41 -31.01
CA GLY A 786 -17.25 -3.25 -31.03
C GLY A 786 -17.06 -4.57 -31.77
N GLU A 787 -18.19 -5.27 -31.96
CA GLU A 787 -18.34 -6.71 -32.28
C GLU A 787 -18.41 -7.64 -31.07
N ASP A 788 -17.50 -7.54 -30.09
CA ASP A 788 -17.39 -8.57 -29.05
C ASP A 788 -18.39 -8.32 -27.91
N LYS A 789 -19.60 -8.90 -28.03
CA LYS A 789 -20.67 -8.81 -27.02
C LYS A 789 -20.28 -9.28 -25.62
N SER A 790 -19.22 -10.08 -25.49
CA SER A 790 -18.73 -10.59 -24.20
C SER A 790 -17.81 -9.61 -23.47
N LEU A 791 -17.20 -8.66 -24.20
CA LEU A 791 -16.10 -7.83 -23.71
C LEU A 791 -16.30 -6.32 -23.93
N GLU A 792 -17.16 -5.92 -24.86
CA GLU A 792 -17.28 -4.53 -25.32
C GLU A 792 -18.67 -3.92 -25.12
N ALA A 793 -18.71 -2.75 -24.50
CA ALA A 793 -19.90 -1.92 -24.42
C ALA A 793 -20.05 -1.00 -25.65
N TYR A 794 -21.28 -0.65 -26.01
CA TYR A 794 -21.58 0.27 -27.12
C TYR A 794 -21.98 1.65 -26.60
N THR A 795 -21.65 2.75 -27.29
CA THR A 795 -21.90 4.09 -26.74
C THR A 795 -23.38 4.47 -26.79
N CYS A 796 -23.85 5.17 -25.75
CA CYS A 796 -25.22 5.67 -25.65
C CYS A 796 -25.33 7.11 -26.13
N LYS A 797 -26.50 7.48 -26.69
CA LYS A 797 -26.73 8.88 -27.10
C LYS A 797 -26.63 9.81 -25.89
N GLY A 798 -25.67 10.73 -25.95
CA GLY A 798 -25.31 11.66 -24.87
C GLY A 798 -24.03 11.32 -24.09
N GLU A 799 -23.38 10.20 -24.40
CA GLU A 799 -21.97 9.91 -24.04
C GLU A 799 -21.01 10.54 -25.06
N SER A 800 -21.51 10.87 -26.26
CA SER A 800 -20.91 11.71 -27.30
C SER A 800 -20.07 12.87 -26.75
N GLY A 801 -18.89 13.08 -27.35
CA GLY A 801 -17.88 14.03 -26.92
C GLY A 801 -17.01 13.55 -25.75
N GLY A 802 -17.35 12.46 -25.06
CA GLY A 802 -16.52 11.90 -23.99
C GLY A 802 -15.18 11.36 -24.47
N SER A 803 -14.27 11.15 -23.53
CA SER A 803 -12.97 10.51 -23.77
C SER A 803 -13.10 9.01 -24.01
N LEU A 804 -12.49 8.54 -25.10
CA LEU A 804 -11.97 7.18 -25.22
C LEU A 804 -10.50 7.22 -24.76
N PHE A 805 -10.15 6.41 -23.77
CA PHE A 805 -8.82 6.40 -23.17
C PHE A 805 -8.24 5.00 -22.98
N VAL A 806 -6.91 4.95 -22.90
CA VAL A 806 -6.12 3.74 -22.68
C VAL A 806 -5.35 3.91 -21.37
N GLU A 807 -5.23 2.83 -20.60
CA GLU A 807 -4.45 2.79 -19.37
C GLU A 807 -3.05 2.20 -19.60
N ARG A 808 -2.03 2.81 -18.99
CA ARG A 808 -0.65 2.31 -18.85
C ARG A 808 -0.07 2.81 -17.53
N ARG A 809 0.60 1.96 -16.74
CA ARG A 809 1.32 2.33 -15.50
C ARG A 809 0.46 3.20 -14.54
N GLU A 810 -0.80 2.80 -14.32
CA GLU A 810 -1.84 3.52 -13.57
C GLU A 810 -2.18 4.96 -14.04
N ARG A 811 -1.81 5.30 -15.28
CA ARG A 811 -2.06 6.60 -15.92
C ARG A 811 -2.99 6.43 -17.14
N HIS A 812 -3.88 7.40 -17.33
CA HIS A 812 -4.92 7.36 -18.35
C HIS A 812 -4.62 8.37 -19.47
N PHE A 813 -4.62 7.86 -20.70
CA PHE A 813 -4.25 8.60 -21.91
C PHE A 813 -5.45 8.67 -22.85
N GLN A 814 -5.94 9.87 -23.15
CA GLN A 814 -7.04 10.00 -24.08
C GLN A 814 -6.53 9.76 -25.51
N VAL A 815 -6.93 8.65 -26.13
CA VAL A 815 -6.55 8.33 -27.52
C VAL A 815 -7.61 8.78 -28.52
N GLY A 816 -8.86 9.02 -28.07
CA GLY A 816 -9.91 9.53 -28.94
C GLY A 816 -11.05 10.29 -28.25
N VAL A 817 -11.91 10.88 -29.07
CA VAL A 817 -13.17 11.54 -28.68
C VAL A 817 -14.34 10.74 -29.26
N ILE A 818 -15.32 10.38 -28.43
CA ILE A 818 -16.55 9.68 -28.86
C ILE A 818 -17.31 10.55 -29.86
N SER A 819 -17.45 10.07 -31.09
CA SER A 819 -18.14 10.80 -32.16
C SER A 819 -19.52 10.19 -32.41
N TRP A 820 -19.59 9.02 -33.04
CA TRP A 820 -20.86 8.40 -33.46
C TRP A 820 -20.81 6.87 -33.41
N GLY A 821 -21.98 6.23 -33.38
CA GLY A 821 -22.11 4.77 -33.36
C GLY A 821 -23.29 4.28 -34.21
N THR A 822 -23.22 3.04 -34.68
CA THR A 822 -24.30 2.44 -35.51
C THR A 822 -25.51 2.06 -34.65
N TYR A 823 -25.27 1.68 -33.39
CA TYR A 823 -26.29 1.32 -32.41
C TYR A 823 -26.43 2.39 -31.31
N ASP A 824 -27.55 2.38 -30.59
CA ASP A 824 -27.72 3.12 -29.34
C ASP A 824 -28.44 2.17 -28.36
N PRO A 825 -27.75 1.62 -27.35
CA PRO A 825 -28.35 0.72 -26.39
C PRO A 825 -29.23 1.46 -25.36
N CYS A 826 -29.21 2.80 -25.31
CA CYS A 826 -29.95 3.59 -24.32
C CYS A 826 -31.29 4.16 -24.85
N VAL A 827 -31.74 3.82 -26.07
CA VAL A 827 -32.95 4.40 -26.72
C VAL A 827 -34.18 4.40 -25.80
N LYS A 828 -34.40 3.34 -25.02
CA LYS A 828 -35.58 3.24 -24.13
C LYS A 828 -35.47 4.06 -22.82
N LYS A 829 -34.32 4.71 -22.56
CA LYS A 829 -34.01 5.51 -21.35
C LYS A 829 -34.38 4.83 -20.01
N ARG A 830 -34.34 3.49 -19.95
CA ARG A 830 -34.75 2.70 -18.77
C ARG A 830 -33.66 2.67 -17.72
N LYS A 831 -34.04 2.66 -16.44
CA LYS A 831 -33.12 2.43 -15.32
C LYS A 831 -33.46 1.14 -14.57
N ASN A 832 -32.44 0.49 -13.99
CA ASN A 832 -32.59 -0.67 -13.12
C ASN A 832 -33.00 -0.24 -11.69
N ASN A 833 -33.21 -1.20 -10.79
CA ASN A 833 -33.61 -0.94 -9.40
C ASN A 833 -32.60 -0.07 -8.62
N ASN A 834 -31.34 -0.04 -9.05
CA ASN A 834 -30.28 0.76 -8.45
C ASN A 834 -30.19 2.18 -9.07
N GLY A 835 -31.09 2.51 -10.01
CA GLY A 835 -31.12 3.79 -10.70
C GLY A 835 -30.11 3.91 -11.85
N GLU A 836 -29.50 2.83 -12.32
CA GLU A 836 -28.47 2.80 -13.38
C GLU A 836 -29.10 2.54 -14.76
N MET A 837 -28.57 3.12 -15.83
CA MET A 837 -29.14 3.00 -17.18
C MET A 837 -29.01 1.57 -17.73
N ILE A 838 -30.14 0.99 -18.14
CA ILE A 838 -30.18 -0.32 -18.79
C ILE A 838 -29.79 -0.13 -20.26
N ARG A 839 -28.67 -0.75 -20.63
CA ARG A 839 -28.19 -0.88 -22.00
C ARG A 839 -28.87 -2.10 -22.63
N ASP A 840 -29.71 -1.86 -23.65
CA ASP A 840 -30.40 -2.90 -24.40
C ASP A 840 -29.42 -3.68 -25.31
N ASP A 841 -29.71 -4.97 -25.49
CA ASP A 841 -28.98 -5.85 -26.42
C ASP A 841 -29.35 -5.54 -27.88
N PRO A 842 -28.37 -5.46 -28.81
CA PRO A 842 -28.66 -5.32 -30.24
C PRO A 842 -29.28 -6.60 -30.80
N ASN A 843 -30.22 -6.42 -31.73
CA ASN A 843 -30.99 -7.48 -32.41
C ASN A 843 -30.11 -8.63 -32.92
N LYS A 844 -30.64 -9.86 -32.91
CA LYS A 844 -29.91 -11.07 -33.32
C LYS A 844 -29.35 -10.92 -34.74
N GLY A 845 -28.03 -11.04 -34.87
CA GLY A 845 -27.29 -10.88 -36.13
C GLY A 845 -26.76 -9.46 -36.39
N TYR A 846 -27.25 -8.44 -35.67
CA TYR A 846 -26.73 -7.07 -35.77
C TYR A 846 -25.38 -6.95 -35.07
N LYS A 847 -24.41 -6.29 -35.71
CA LYS A 847 -23.06 -6.05 -35.17
C LYS A 847 -22.84 -4.54 -35.00
N PRO A 848 -22.98 -3.99 -33.78
CA PRO A 848 -22.66 -2.59 -33.52
C PRO A 848 -21.21 -2.24 -33.79
N ARG A 849 -21.00 -0.94 -34.01
CA ARG A 849 -19.71 -0.25 -34.10
C ARG A 849 -19.83 1.11 -33.44
N ASP A 850 -18.77 1.52 -32.77
CA ASP A 850 -18.58 2.88 -32.28
C ASP A 850 -17.31 3.47 -32.88
N PHE A 851 -17.35 4.75 -33.22
CA PHE A 851 -16.32 5.48 -33.96
C PHE A 851 -15.90 6.74 -33.21
N TYR A 852 -14.58 6.97 -33.19
CA TYR A 852 -13.95 7.98 -32.34
C TYR A 852 -12.90 8.75 -33.12
N ILE A 853 -12.83 10.07 -32.98
CA ILE A 853 -11.78 10.88 -33.60
C ILE A 853 -10.45 10.59 -32.89
N SER A 854 -9.46 10.09 -33.62
CA SER A 854 -8.10 9.78 -33.13
C SER A 854 -7.33 11.06 -32.83
N LEU A 855 -6.81 11.20 -31.61
CA LEU A 855 -6.03 12.38 -31.20
C LEU A 855 -4.61 12.42 -31.77
N PHE A 856 -4.16 11.34 -32.41
CA PHE A 856 -2.95 11.34 -33.24
C PHE A 856 -3.18 11.97 -34.62
N GLN A 857 -4.39 11.83 -35.16
CA GLN A 857 -4.75 12.26 -36.53
C GLN A 857 -5.24 13.71 -36.63
N VAL A 858 -5.23 14.45 -35.51
CA VAL A 858 -5.59 15.88 -35.42
C VAL A 858 -4.54 16.70 -34.64
N GLN A 859 -3.31 16.18 -34.55
CA GLN A 859 -2.21 16.77 -33.78
C GLN A 859 -1.89 18.22 -34.18
N ASP A 860 -1.88 18.54 -35.48
CA ASP A 860 -1.57 19.90 -35.96
C ASP A 860 -2.56 20.94 -35.41
N TRP A 861 -3.85 20.59 -35.36
CA TRP A 861 -4.90 21.43 -34.82
C TRP A 861 -4.85 21.55 -33.30
N LEU A 862 -4.55 20.45 -32.59
CA LEU A 862 -4.34 20.46 -31.14
C LEU A 862 -3.16 21.36 -30.77
N ARG A 863 -2.01 21.18 -31.43
CA ARG A 863 -0.79 21.97 -31.23
C ARG A 863 -1.04 23.46 -31.47
N LYS A 864 -1.67 23.81 -32.60
CA LYS A 864 -2.02 25.19 -32.98
C LYS A 864 -2.85 25.95 -31.92
N HIS A 865 -3.65 25.25 -31.13
CA HIS A 865 -4.58 25.86 -30.17
C HIS A 865 -4.18 25.67 -28.69
N LEU A 866 -3.26 24.76 -28.40
CA LEU A 866 -2.87 24.37 -27.03
C LEU A 866 -1.38 24.59 -26.71
N ASP A 867 -0.56 25.06 -27.66
CA ASP A 867 0.89 25.36 -27.47
C ASP A 867 1.22 26.13 -26.18
N LYS A 868 0.37 27.10 -25.81
CA LYS A 868 0.51 27.97 -24.63
C LYS A 868 -0.01 27.35 -23.33
N SER A 869 -0.65 26.18 -23.39
CA SER A 869 -1.27 25.50 -22.26
C SER A 869 -0.74 24.07 -22.04
N LEU A 870 -0.16 23.45 -23.07
CA LEU A 870 0.44 22.12 -23.04
C LEU A 870 1.70 22.11 -23.91
N ARG A 871 2.80 21.56 -23.39
CA ARG A 871 4.05 21.39 -24.14
C ARG A 871 3.98 20.11 -24.97
N PHE A 872 4.19 20.23 -26.29
CA PHE A 872 4.16 19.11 -27.23
C PHE A 872 5.57 18.68 -27.66
N ILE A 873 5.77 17.36 -27.82
CA ILE A 873 7.02 16.74 -28.24
C ILE A 873 7.13 16.70 -29.79
N PRO A 874 8.30 16.37 -30.39
CA PRO A 874 8.46 16.23 -31.84
C PRO A 874 7.47 15.25 -32.49
N MET A 875 7.21 15.41 -33.79
CA MET A 875 6.21 14.61 -34.53
C MET A 875 6.77 13.34 -35.17
N GLN A 876 8.01 13.38 -35.66
CA GLN A 876 8.77 12.25 -36.21
C GLN A 876 9.31 11.41 -35.07
#